data_AF-A0A970GAM3-F1
#
_entry.id   AF-A0A970GAM3-F1
#
_cell.length_a   1.000
_cell.length_b   1.000
_cell.length_c   1.000
_cell.angle_alpha   90.00
_cell.angle_beta   90.00
_cell.angle_gamma   90.00
#
_symmetry.space_group_name_H-M   'P 1'
#
loop_
_entity.id
_entity.type
_entity.pdbx_description
1 polymer ?
#
loop_
_entity_poly.entity_id
_entity_poly.type
_entity_poly.pdbx_seq_one_letter_code
_entity_poly.pdbx_strand_id
1 'polypeptide(L)'
;MKKNTILIFFVLVAALLSAQKMFLQKAQQFQKLAEHPYQNQLIQYNFRQDLLKKDKTNFNRLLVILVDFAEEYPDDPNTTGNGKFQLEPDSTYIYSVGAPPHNREYFEANLEALKYYYLAVSAGAYELHYDVYPKNMPAYTLPKSMGYYNPPGASSELFVSRMEEYFKTAFETADSIDEEIDFASYGHYMIIHSGSDWQHDIMGDTPSDLPSFFIKVGDGKEAVVDNGTVLISHSCNVPETISQDFYENEENGTIIHSGFGALNAVIAHEFGHSLGMVDLYNVYNSSPMVGVFDIMDSGGSGILIDELDNGDLVYVEGALPTLPGAFSRNLMFRDSYLERGLLKEFPDFNTMTELSLSAISAMQNGNDLVPHTYKIPLNSKEYILVENRNVDPDGDGGTAVFGALDGRVILYPTPFEDISPPPPTYEYDYLLPSFMKANGSAIGGGILVWHINEAILYDEGQTDSSGNWTSNFDANTVNTGFYHRGVSVIEADGLTDLGSNYSMYWTGTPYEYFHKYKPILDTNGLFVNWSQEPWKPELTAVTKPPLVDSFNVPGLYHLKEIGNPAKKMSFKVESGSFDTTQIFDYATSSFIIGPVIKTGFNEDNIPVLIDNKMFLLSYWDNEWQDIIGEFVTNFPRSDFPLQKVDLNT
;
A
#
# COMPACT_ATOMS: atom_id res chain seq x y z
N MET A 1 -36.59 7.23 16.57
CA MET A 1 -35.14 7.25 16.80
C MET A 1 -34.81 6.67 18.19
N LYS A 2 -34.71 5.34 18.32
CA LYS A 2 -34.20 4.60 19.51
C LYS A 2 -34.20 3.07 19.35
N LYS A 3 -34.62 2.53 18.18
CA LYS A 3 -34.70 1.07 17.94
C LYS A 3 -33.55 0.48 17.11
N ASN A 4 -32.82 1.28 16.31
CA ASN A 4 -31.79 0.73 15.42
C ASN A 4 -30.40 0.60 16.09
N THR A 5 -30.11 1.35 17.15
CA THR A 5 -28.82 1.28 17.86
C THR A 5 -28.66 0.01 18.71
N ILE A 6 -29.76 -0.66 19.06
CA ILE A 6 -29.72 -1.88 19.89
C ILE A 6 -29.41 -3.13 19.05
N LEU A 7 -29.74 -3.14 17.75
CA LEU A 7 -29.56 -4.30 16.89
C LEU A 7 -28.09 -4.48 16.45
N ILE A 8 -27.40 -3.38 16.10
CA ILE A 8 -25.98 -3.38 15.74
C ILE A 8 -25.10 -3.83 16.91
N PHE A 9 -25.46 -3.41 18.14
CA PHE A 9 -24.72 -3.82 19.35
C PHE A 9 -24.95 -5.30 19.73
N PHE A 10 -26.04 -5.93 19.29
CA PHE A 10 -26.33 -7.34 19.59
C PHE A 10 -25.64 -8.31 18.61
N VAL A 11 -25.45 -7.91 17.35
CA VAL A 11 -24.78 -8.74 16.31
C VAL A 11 -23.26 -8.74 16.50
N LEU A 12 -22.64 -7.59 16.83
CA LEU A 12 -21.20 -7.54 17.12
C LEU A 12 -20.82 -8.39 18.36
N VAL A 13 -21.71 -8.48 19.35
CA VAL A 13 -21.53 -9.35 20.52
C VAL A 13 -21.65 -10.82 20.13
N ALA A 14 -22.46 -11.19 19.13
CA ALA A 14 -22.62 -12.57 18.68
C ALA A 14 -21.38 -13.09 17.93
N ALA A 15 -20.80 -12.30 17.02
CA ALA A 15 -19.57 -12.66 16.30
C ALA A 15 -18.36 -12.87 17.24
N LEU A 16 -18.33 -12.15 18.38
CA LEU A 16 -17.30 -12.29 19.41
C LEU A 16 -17.50 -13.48 20.36
N LEU A 17 -18.69 -14.12 20.40
CA LEU A 17 -18.93 -15.30 21.24
C LEU A 17 -18.22 -16.56 20.74
N SER A 18 -17.85 -16.55 19.46
CA SER A 18 -17.12 -17.62 18.74
C SER A 18 -15.72 -17.15 18.31
N ALA A 19 -15.19 -16.09 18.92
CA ALA A 19 -13.87 -15.59 18.58
C ALA A 19 -12.76 -16.36 19.30
N GLN A 20 -11.66 -16.61 18.60
CA GLN A 20 -10.56 -17.43 19.09
C GLN A 20 -9.20 -16.90 18.61
N LYS A 21 -8.17 -17.14 19.42
CA LYS A 21 -6.78 -16.86 19.04
C LYS A 21 -6.24 -18.03 18.22
N MET A 22 -5.60 -17.75 17.09
CA MET A 22 -5.02 -18.72 16.16
C MET A 22 -3.53 -18.47 16.00
N PHE A 23 -2.73 -19.53 15.94
CA PHE A 23 -1.29 -19.47 15.79
C PHE A 23 -0.90 -20.03 14.42
N LEU A 24 -0.76 -19.12 13.46
CA LEU A 24 -0.42 -19.48 12.09
C LEU A 24 1.06 -19.21 11.83
N GLN A 25 1.73 -20.13 11.16
CA GLN A 25 3.13 -19.98 10.76
C GLN A 25 3.20 -19.19 9.46
N LYS A 26 4.34 -18.54 9.18
CA LYS A 26 4.50 -17.82 7.90
C LYS A 26 5.21 -18.68 6.85
N ALA A 27 4.76 -18.60 5.61
CA ALA A 27 5.52 -19.08 4.47
C ALA A 27 6.50 -18.00 3.96
N GLN A 28 7.58 -18.43 3.30
CA GLN A 28 8.45 -17.52 2.53
C GLN A 28 8.17 -17.59 1.01
N GLN A 29 7.06 -18.23 0.64
CA GLN A 29 6.60 -18.34 -0.74
C GLN A 29 5.48 -17.33 -0.97
N PHE A 30 5.43 -16.81 -2.19
CA PHE A 30 4.37 -15.95 -2.67
C PHE A 30 3.75 -16.58 -3.92
N GLN A 31 2.43 -16.53 -4.03
CA GLN A 31 1.71 -17.03 -5.18
C GLN A 31 1.56 -15.93 -6.22
N LYS A 32 1.76 -16.28 -7.49
CA LYS A 32 1.49 -15.37 -8.59
C LYS A 32 0.02 -15.52 -8.99
N LEU A 33 -0.74 -14.43 -8.81
CA LEU A 33 -2.14 -14.35 -9.22
C LEU A 33 -2.27 -14.27 -10.75
N ALA A 34 -3.45 -14.66 -11.25
CA ALA A 34 -3.81 -14.46 -12.65
C ALA A 34 -4.00 -12.96 -12.95
N GLU A 35 -3.67 -12.53 -14.17
CA GLU A 35 -3.88 -11.15 -14.64
C GLU A 35 -5.03 -11.06 -15.65
N HIS A 36 -6.09 -10.32 -15.29
CA HIS A 36 -7.23 -10.14 -16.19
C HIS A 36 -6.84 -9.21 -17.36
N PRO A 37 -7.08 -9.60 -18.64
CA PRO A 37 -6.56 -8.87 -19.81
C PRO A 37 -6.97 -7.38 -19.93
N TYR A 38 -8.02 -6.99 -19.23
CA TYR A 38 -8.63 -5.65 -19.33
C TYR A 38 -8.79 -4.93 -17.99
N GLN A 39 -8.21 -5.45 -16.90
CA GLN A 39 -8.35 -4.84 -15.56
C GLN A 39 -7.93 -3.36 -15.56
N ASN A 40 -6.79 -3.05 -16.19
CA ASN A 40 -6.27 -1.69 -16.33
C ASN A 40 -7.14 -0.73 -17.16
N GLN A 41 -8.17 -1.22 -17.85
CA GLN A 41 -9.07 -0.38 -18.64
C GLN A 41 -10.27 0.14 -17.83
N LEU A 42 -10.56 -0.49 -16.69
CA LEU A 42 -11.61 -0.05 -15.76
C LEU A 42 -11.11 0.94 -14.71
N ILE A 43 -9.80 1.15 -14.70
CA ILE A 43 -9.11 2.16 -13.89
C ILE A 43 -9.13 3.53 -14.60
N GLN A 44 -9.77 3.64 -15.77
CA GLN A 44 -9.65 4.80 -16.65
C GLN A 44 -10.50 6.03 -16.26
N TYR A 45 -9.87 7.19 -16.48
CA TYR A 45 -10.38 8.58 -16.48
C TYR A 45 -10.74 9.19 -15.12
N ASN A 46 -9.77 9.83 -14.48
CA ASN A 46 -10.00 10.82 -13.43
C ASN A 46 -10.48 12.15 -14.03
N PHE A 47 -11.70 12.57 -13.65
CA PHE A 47 -11.93 13.98 -13.37
C PHE A 47 -11.48 14.25 -11.93
N ARG A 48 -10.50 15.14 -11.77
CA ARG A 48 -9.92 15.61 -10.48
C ARG A 48 -10.91 16.06 -9.40
N GLN A 49 -12.22 16.05 -9.65
CA GLN A 49 -13.20 16.75 -8.81
C GLN A 49 -13.67 15.98 -7.58
N ASP A 50 -13.61 14.64 -7.52
CA ASP A 50 -14.15 13.91 -6.36
C ASP A 50 -13.17 13.82 -5.19
N LEU A 51 -11.86 13.69 -5.43
CA LEU A 51 -10.85 13.68 -4.35
C LEU A 51 -10.69 15.05 -3.64
N LEU A 52 -11.03 16.14 -4.32
CA LEU A 52 -10.98 17.51 -3.77
C LEU A 52 -12.25 17.89 -2.99
N LYS A 53 -13.33 17.10 -3.10
CA LYS A 53 -14.52 17.20 -2.26
C LYS A 53 -14.54 16.09 -1.22
N LYS A 54 -13.47 15.94 -0.45
CA LYS A 54 -13.59 15.27 0.86
C LYS A 54 -14.53 16.11 1.72
N ASP A 55 -15.82 15.81 1.69
CA ASP A 55 -16.69 16.27 2.76
C ASP A 55 -16.18 15.59 4.04
N LYS A 56 -15.57 16.40 4.92
CA LYS A 56 -14.93 15.90 6.13
C LYS A 56 -15.91 15.12 7.01
N THR A 57 -17.22 15.26 6.80
CA THR A 57 -18.23 14.65 7.68
C THR A 57 -18.50 13.17 7.42
N ASN A 58 -18.26 12.65 6.20
CA ASN A 58 -18.56 11.25 5.85
C ASN A 58 -17.35 10.47 5.32
N PHE A 59 -16.15 11.06 5.30
CA PHE A 59 -14.92 10.43 4.81
C PHE A 59 -14.55 9.13 5.53
N ASN A 60 -15.13 8.84 6.69
CA ASN A 60 -14.92 7.56 7.39
C ASN A 60 -16.09 6.60 7.27
N ARG A 61 -17.02 6.82 6.35
CA ARG A 61 -18.24 6.01 6.18
C ARG A 61 -18.23 5.27 4.83
N LEU A 62 -18.30 3.95 4.91
CA LEU A 62 -18.36 3.02 3.78
C LEU A 62 -19.74 2.37 3.68
N LEU A 63 -20.39 2.47 2.53
CA LEU A 63 -21.56 1.65 2.20
C LEU A 63 -21.10 0.41 1.45
N VAL A 64 -21.53 -0.76 1.91
CA VAL A 64 -21.30 -2.04 1.25
C VAL A 64 -22.64 -2.62 0.80
N ILE A 65 -22.75 -2.95 -0.48
CA ILE A 65 -23.90 -3.68 -1.02
C ILE A 65 -23.49 -5.09 -1.42
N LEU A 66 -24.25 -6.08 -0.96
CA LEU A 66 -24.12 -7.48 -1.34
C LEU A 66 -24.96 -7.73 -2.58
N VAL A 67 -24.35 -8.25 -3.64
CA VAL A 67 -24.97 -8.41 -4.95
C VAL A 67 -24.82 -9.85 -5.41
N ASP A 68 -25.91 -10.44 -5.88
CA ASP A 68 -25.88 -11.74 -6.56
C ASP A 68 -26.48 -11.61 -7.96
N PHE A 69 -26.40 -12.67 -8.75
CA PHE A 69 -26.77 -12.66 -10.16
C PHE A 69 -28.05 -13.45 -10.39
N ALA A 70 -28.61 -13.35 -11.61
CA ALA A 70 -29.67 -14.24 -12.01
C ALA A 70 -29.17 -15.69 -11.90
N GLU A 71 -29.89 -16.53 -11.14
CA GLU A 71 -29.49 -17.92 -10.89
C GLU A 71 -29.36 -18.70 -12.18
N GLU A 72 -28.28 -19.47 -12.27
CA GLU A 72 -27.92 -20.22 -13.47
C GLU A 72 -28.56 -21.61 -13.45
N TYR A 73 -29.32 -21.94 -14.50
CA TYR A 73 -29.93 -23.25 -14.66
C TYR A 73 -29.98 -23.71 -16.13
N PRO A 74 -29.12 -24.66 -16.56
CA PRO A 74 -28.06 -25.30 -15.77
C PRO A 74 -26.95 -24.31 -15.37
N ASP A 75 -26.13 -24.72 -14.41
CA ASP A 75 -24.92 -24.01 -13.96
C ASP A 75 -24.01 -23.63 -15.13
N ASP A 76 -23.47 -22.40 -15.16
CA ASP A 76 -22.50 -21.99 -16.17
C ASP A 76 -21.12 -22.52 -15.76
N PRO A 77 -20.48 -23.41 -16.55
CA PRO A 77 -19.19 -23.96 -16.19
C PRO A 77 -18.05 -22.92 -16.24
N ASN A 78 -18.30 -21.69 -16.70
CA ASN A 78 -17.28 -20.64 -16.76
C ASN A 78 -17.31 -19.69 -15.56
N THR A 79 -18.13 -19.95 -14.54
CA THR A 79 -18.25 -19.14 -13.32
C THR A 79 -18.11 -20.00 -12.08
N THR A 80 -17.65 -19.42 -10.98
CA THR A 80 -17.64 -20.06 -9.67
C THR A 80 -19.03 -19.97 -9.03
N GLY A 81 -19.64 -21.14 -8.85
CA GLY A 81 -21.01 -21.26 -8.34
C GLY A 81 -22.07 -20.90 -9.38
N ASN A 82 -23.32 -20.77 -8.94
CA ASN A 82 -24.49 -20.61 -9.81
C ASN A 82 -25.04 -19.17 -9.88
N GLY A 83 -24.18 -18.20 -9.58
CA GLY A 83 -24.53 -16.78 -9.45
C GLY A 83 -25.23 -16.40 -8.13
N LYS A 84 -25.15 -17.25 -7.09
CA LYS A 84 -25.70 -16.99 -5.74
C LYS A 84 -24.65 -17.18 -4.66
N PHE A 85 -24.79 -16.43 -3.55
CA PHE A 85 -23.94 -16.61 -2.37
C PHE A 85 -24.07 -18.01 -1.77
N GLN A 86 -22.97 -18.56 -1.30
CA GLN A 86 -22.91 -19.83 -0.57
C GLN A 86 -23.36 -19.63 0.88
N LEU A 87 -24.68 -19.64 1.09
CA LEU A 87 -25.32 -19.37 2.39
C LEU A 87 -25.41 -20.57 3.32
N GLU A 88 -25.03 -21.76 2.85
CA GLU A 88 -25.03 -22.99 3.63
C GLU A 88 -23.59 -23.44 3.92
N PRO A 89 -23.32 -24.03 5.09
CA PRO A 89 -22.01 -24.61 5.39
C PRO A 89 -21.62 -25.66 4.36
N ASP A 90 -20.34 -25.68 3.99
CA ASP A 90 -19.76 -26.68 3.10
C ASP A 90 -18.98 -27.72 3.88
N SER A 91 -19.51 -28.95 3.93
CA SER A 91 -18.84 -30.06 4.61
C SER A 91 -17.56 -30.54 3.92
N THR A 92 -17.32 -30.11 2.67
CA THR A 92 -16.11 -30.45 1.91
C THR A 92 -14.98 -29.44 2.11
N TYR A 93 -15.30 -28.26 2.65
CA TYR A 93 -14.32 -27.24 2.98
C TYR A 93 -13.56 -27.67 4.25
N ILE A 94 -12.28 -28.02 4.09
CA ILE A 94 -11.50 -28.73 5.14
C ILE A 94 -10.88 -27.81 6.20
N TYR A 95 -10.96 -26.49 6.01
CA TYR A 95 -10.33 -25.49 6.87
C TYR A 95 -11.32 -24.41 7.33
N SER A 96 -11.01 -23.61 8.34
CA SER A 96 -11.98 -22.64 8.88
C SER A 96 -11.97 -21.31 8.13
N VAL A 97 -10.80 -20.71 7.90
CA VAL A 97 -10.67 -19.38 7.28
C VAL A 97 -11.27 -19.39 5.89
N GLY A 98 -12.16 -18.43 5.60
CA GLY A 98 -12.80 -18.32 4.29
C GLY A 98 -13.88 -19.37 4.02
N ALA A 99 -14.21 -20.24 4.98
CA ALA A 99 -15.27 -21.23 4.81
C ALA A 99 -16.66 -20.55 4.77
N PRO A 100 -17.64 -21.07 4.02
CA PRO A 100 -19.05 -20.64 4.07
C PRO A 100 -19.73 -21.07 5.39
N PRO A 101 -20.86 -20.48 5.80
CA PRO A 101 -21.80 -19.66 5.02
C PRO A 101 -21.44 -18.17 4.88
N HIS A 102 -21.37 -17.65 3.65
CA HIS A 102 -21.06 -16.26 3.33
C HIS A 102 -22.31 -15.38 3.36
N ASN A 103 -22.78 -15.10 4.57
CA ASN A 103 -23.91 -14.23 4.82
C ASN A 103 -23.44 -12.81 5.23
N ARG A 104 -24.39 -11.92 5.54
CA ARG A 104 -24.07 -10.56 6.00
C ARG A 104 -23.14 -10.52 7.22
N GLU A 105 -23.31 -11.42 8.18
CA GLU A 105 -22.48 -11.47 9.39
C GLU A 105 -21.02 -11.79 9.06
N TYR A 106 -20.78 -12.67 8.09
CA TYR A 106 -19.43 -12.95 7.57
C TYR A 106 -18.78 -11.69 6.98
N PHE A 107 -19.50 -10.93 6.14
CA PHE A 107 -18.95 -9.71 5.56
C PHE A 107 -18.83 -8.56 6.57
N GLU A 108 -19.74 -8.45 7.54
CA GLU A 108 -19.62 -7.50 8.66
C GLU A 108 -18.37 -7.77 9.52
N ALA A 109 -17.99 -9.04 9.71
CA ALA A 109 -16.75 -9.42 10.38
C ALA A 109 -15.51 -9.08 9.54
N ASN A 110 -15.55 -9.30 8.22
CA ASN A 110 -14.45 -8.91 7.32
C ASN A 110 -14.23 -7.38 7.32
N LEU A 111 -15.31 -6.59 7.38
CA LEU A 111 -15.23 -5.13 7.47
C LEU A 111 -14.76 -4.64 8.85
N GLU A 112 -15.03 -5.39 9.91
CA GLU A 112 -14.42 -5.13 11.22
C GLU A 112 -12.91 -5.37 11.16
N ALA A 113 -12.45 -6.41 10.46
CA ALA A 113 -11.02 -6.63 10.20
C ALA A 113 -10.40 -5.45 9.41
N LEU A 114 -11.09 -4.97 8.37
CA LEU A 114 -10.69 -3.78 7.60
C LEU A 114 -10.55 -2.54 8.49
N LYS A 115 -11.49 -2.33 9.41
CA LYS A 115 -11.44 -1.24 10.39
C LYS A 115 -10.18 -1.32 11.24
N TYR A 116 -9.84 -2.50 11.77
CA TYR A 116 -8.60 -2.69 12.55
C TYR A 116 -7.35 -2.45 11.72
N TYR A 117 -7.33 -2.90 10.47
CA TYR A 117 -6.23 -2.65 9.55
C TYR A 117 -6.00 -1.14 9.36
N TYR A 118 -7.04 -0.36 9.02
CA TYR A 118 -6.86 1.08 8.82
C TYR A 118 -6.66 1.89 10.11
N LEU A 119 -7.09 1.37 11.26
CA LEU A 119 -6.65 1.89 12.56
C LEU A 119 -5.14 1.71 12.73
N ALA A 120 -4.57 0.55 12.36
CA ALA A 120 -3.12 0.36 12.39
C ALA A 120 -2.39 1.25 11.38
N VAL A 121 -2.86 1.28 10.12
CA VAL A 121 -2.28 2.12 9.05
C VAL A 121 -2.20 3.56 9.49
N SER A 122 -3.29 4.14 10.02
CA SER A 122 -3.38 5.55 10.44
C SER A 122 -2.81 5.84 11.83
N ALA A 123 -2.20 4.85 12.48
CA ALA A 123 -1.79 4.90 13.89
C ALA A 123 -2.93 5.42 14.81
N GLY A 124 -4.17 4.98 14.58
CA GLY A 124 -5.36 5.31 15.36
C GLY A 124 -6.04 6.63 15.01
N ALA A 125 -5.66 7.31 13.91
CA ALA A 125 -6.30 8.57 13.51
C ALA A 125 -7.54 8.41 12.62
N TYR A 126 -7.74 7.22 12.03
CA TYR A 126 -8.85 6.95 11.14
C TYR A 126 -9.61 5.72 11.63
N GLU A 127 -10.86 5.92 12.02
CA GLU A 127 -11.78 4.85 12.41
C GLU A 127 -12.85 4.70 11.33
N LEU A 128 -12.83 3.56 10.63
CA LEU A 128 -13.84 3.21 9.63
C LEU A 128 -15.19 2.87 10.29
N HIS A 129 -16.25 3.46 9.75
CA HIS A 129 -17.63 3.04 9.98
C HIS A 129 -18.19 2.47 8.67
N TYR A 130 -18.96 1.40 8.77
CA TYR A 130 -19.49 0.71 7.61
C TYR A 130 -20.94 0.28 7.84
N ASP A 131 -21.68 0.17 6.74
CA ASP A 131 -23.03 -0.37 6.70
C ASP A 131 -23.14 -1.40 5.58
N VAL A 132 -23.57 -2.62 5.90
CA VAL A 132 -23.77 -3.70 4.90
C VAL A 132 -25.25 -3.87 4.57
N TYR A 133 -25.60 -3.80 3.30
CA TYR A 133 -26.95 -3.95 2.76
C TYR A 133 -27.02 -5.11 1.76
N PRO A 134 -28.16 -5.80 1.60
CA PRO A 134 -29.46 -5.50 2.21
C PRO A 134 -29.61 -5.95 3.68
N LYS A 135 -30.60 -5.38 4.38
CA LYS A 135 -30.84 -5.70 5.80
C LYS A 135 -31.74 -6.92 6.03
N ASN A 136 -32.62 -7.24 5.07
CA ASN A 136 -33.71 -8.21 5.25
C ASN A 136 -33.70 -9.37 4.24
N MET A 137 -32.66 -9.47 3.40
CA MET A 137 -32.46 -10.55 2.43
C MET A 137 -30.95 -10.81 2.26
N PRO A 138 -30.54 -11.89 1.58
CA PRO A 138 -29.11 -12.21 1.46
C PRO A 138 -28.33 -11.21 0.61
N ALA A 139 -28.89 -10.78 -0.53
CA ALA A 139 -28.23 -9.92 -1.50
C ALA A 139 -29.26 -9.26 -2.45
N TYR A 140 -28.84 -8.25 -3.20
CA TYR A 140 -29.59 -7.71 -4.33
C TYR A 140 -29.33 -8.50 -5.59
N THR A 141 -30.38 -9.05 -6.21
CA THR A 141 -30.25 -9.86 -7.43
C THR A 141 -30.25 -9.01 -8.68
N LEU A 142 -29.14 -9.03 -9.42
CA LEU A 142 -29.04 -8.42 -10.73
C LEU A 142 -29.85 -9.20 -11.78
N PRO A 143 -30.36 -8.52 -12.83
CA PRO A 143 -31.26 -9.14 -13.81
C PRO A 143 -30.56 -10.10 -14.80
N LYS A 144 -29.23 -10.22 -14.76
CA LYS A 144 -28.41 -11.04 -15.67
C LYS A 144 -27.50 -11.96 -14.88
N SER A 145 -27.06 -13.05 -15.51
CA SER A 145 -26.07 -13.98 -14.94
C SER A 145 -24.68 -13.34 -14.87
N MET A 146 -23.76 -13.90 -14.10
CA MET A 146 -22.40 -13.37 -13.97
C MET A 146 -21.68 -13.39 -15.33
N GLY A 147 -21.76 -14.51 -16.06
CA GLY A 147 -21.17 -14.65 -17.40
C GLY A 147 -21.72 -13.70 -18.48
N TYR A 148 -22.83 -13.00 -18.21
CA TYR A 148 -23.27 -11.90 -19.07
C TYR A 148 -22.38 -10.65 -18.92
N TYR A 149 -21.98 -10.37 -17.68
CA TYR A 149 -21.20 -9.18 -17.31
C TYR A 149 -19.72 -9.37 -17.64
N ASN A 150 -19.18 -10.58 -17.48
CA ASN A 150 -17.83 -10.91 -17.95
C ASN A 150 -17.84 -12.13 -18.89
N PRO A 151 -18.22 -11.96 -20.18
CA PRO A 151 -18.29 -13.09 -21.09
C PRO A 151 -16.90 -13.59 -21.51
N PRO A 152 -16.66 -14.91 -21.60
CA PRO A 152 -15.37 -15.46 -22.01
C PRO A 152 -14.92 -14.94 -23.38
N GLY A 153 -13.68 -14.43 -23.43
CA GLY A 153 -13.10 -13.91 -24.68
C GLY A 153 -13.76 -12.63 -25.19
N ALA A 154 -14.43 -11.86 -24.32
CA ALA A 154 -14.95 -10.53 -24.64
C ALA A 154 -13.87 -9.63 -25.27
N SER A 155 -14.26 -8.71 -26.15
CA SER A 155 -13.38 -7.59 -26.49
C SER A 155 -13.28 -6.64 -25.30
N SER A 156 -12.20 -5.85 -25.23
CA SER A 156 -12.06 -4.77 -24.25
C SER A 156 -13.28 -3.85 -24.21
N GLU A 157 -13.77 -3.41 -25.37
CA GLU A 157 -14.93 -2.53 -25.48
C GLU A 157 -16.19 -3.16 -24.87
N LEU A 158 -16.41 -4.46 -25.13
CA LEU A 158 -17.56 -5.17 -24.58
C LEU A 158 -17.42 -5.32 -23.06
N PHE A 159 -16.26 -5.77 -22.59
CA PHE A 159 -15.97 -5.92 -21.17
C PHE A 159 -16.19 -4.61 -20.40
N VAL A 160 -15.62 -3.50 -20.87
CA VAL A 160 -15.80 -2.18 -20.24
C VAL A 160 -17.28 -1.79 -20.21
N SER A 161 -17.99 -1.93 -21.33
CA SER A 161 -19.42 -1.59 -21.39
C SER A 161 -20.28 -2.43 -20.43
N ARG A 162 -19.90 -3.68 -20.20
CA ARG A 162 -20.62 -4.60 -19.30
C ARG A 162 -20.32 -4.34 -17.83
N MET A 163 -19.08 -3.97 -17.50
CA MET A 163 -18.72 -3.60 -16.14
C MET A 163 -19.33 -2.26 -15.75
N GLU A 164 -19.44 -1.29 -16.66
CA GLU A 164 -20.25 -0.08 -16.46
C GLU A 164 -21.73 -0.41 -16.21
N GLU A 165 -22.30 -1.34 -16.99
CA GLU A 165 -23.68 -1.79 -16.80
C GLU A 165 -23.87 -2.50 -15.46
N TYR A 166 -22.97 -3.40 -15.07
CA TYR A 166 -22.93 -4.08 -13.78
C TYR A 166 -22.90 -3.08 -12.62
N PHE A 167 -21.92 -2.18 -12.64
CA PHE A 167 -21.72 -1.15 -11.61
C PHE A 167 -22.98 -0.32 -11.41
N LYS A 168 -23.53 0.21 -12.51
CA LYS A 168 -24.74 1.02 -12.48
C LYS A 168 -25.95 0.23 -11.96
N THR A 169 -26.14 -0.98 -12.47
CA THR A 169 -27.28 -1.81 -12.11
C THR A 169 -27.22 -2.22 -10.64
N ALA A 170 -26.04 -2.48 -10.08
CA ALA A 170 -25.87 -2.85 -8.68
C ALA A 170 -26.40 -1.77 -7.71
N PHE A 171 -25.93 -0.53 -7.86
CA PHE A 171 -26.36 0.57 -7.00
C PHE A 171 -27.81 1.00 -7.24
N GLU A 172 -28.26 1.08 -8.50
CA GLU A 172 -29.65 1.44 -8.81
C GLU A 172 -30.65 0.36 -8.35
N THR A 173 -30.25 -0.92 -8.36
CA THR A 173 -31.07 -2.00 -7.80
C THR A 173 -31.17 -1.85 -6.27
N ALA A 174 -30.06 -1.57 -5.59
CA ALA A 174 -30.05 -1.33 -4.14
C ALA A 174 -30.95 -0.15 -3.74
N ASP A 175 -30.81 1.00 -4.42
CA ASP A 175 -31.65 2.20 -4.21
C ASP A 175 -33.14 1.91 -4.44
N SER A 176 -33.47 1.13 -5.48
CA SER A 176 -34.85 0.80 -5.82
C SER A 176 -35.55 -0.15 -4.82
N ILE A 177 -34.78 -0.99 -4.13
CA ILE A 177 -35.30 -1.99 -3.19
C ILE A 177 -35.32 -1.43 -1.77
N ASP A 178 -34.26 -0.73 -1.37
CA ASP A 178 -34.12 -0.10 -0.06
C ASP A 178 -34.02 1.43 -0.21
N GLU A 179 -35.14 2.09 -0.52
CA GLU A 179 -35.26 3.56 -0.63
C GLU A 179 -34.87 4.32 0.66
N GLU A 180 -34.55 3.61 1.74
CA GLU A 180 -34.06 4.17 3.01
C GLU A 180 -32.55 4.38 3.06
N ILE A 181 -31.79 3.85 2.10
CA ILE A 181 -30.36 4.12 1.98
C ILE A 181 -30.21 5.59 1.58
N ASP A 182 -29.51 6.37 2.40
CA ASP A 182 -29.09 7.74 2.10
C ASP A 182 -27.65 7.67 1.59
N PHE A 183 -27.48 7.56 0.27
CA PHE A 183 -26.16 7.37 -0.34
C PHE A 183 -25.26 8.59 -0.09
N ALA A 184 -25.81 9.80 -0.05
CA ALA A 184 -25.08 11.02 0.28
C ALA A 184 -24.38 10.97 1.66
N SER A 185 -24.83 10.09 2.56
CA SER A 185 -24.25 9.94 3.90
C SER A 185 -22.93 9.16 3.94
N TYR A 186 -22.47 8.60 2.81
CA TYR A 186 -21.24 7.80 2.69
C TYR A 186 -20.20 8.47 1.80
N GLY A 187 -18.94 8.34 2.18
CA GLY A 187 -17.79 8.81 1.38
C GLY A 187 -17.20 7.73 0.48
N HIS A 188 -17.53 6.46 0.75
CA HIS A 188 -16.97 5.30 0.07
C HIS A 188 -18.05 4.26 -0.22
N TYR A 189 -17.87 3.51 -1.31
CA TYR A 189 -18.79 2.48 -1.77
C TYR A 189 -18.06 1.20 -2.13
N MET A 190 -18.66 0.06 -1.81
CA MET A 190 -18.14 -1.27 -2.13
C MET A 190 -19.27 -2.18 -2.58
N ILE A 191 -19.03 -2.92 -3.65
CA ILE A 191 -19.85 -4.04 -4.08
C ILE A 191 -19.12 -5.31 -3.66
N ILE A 192 -19.80 -6.17 -2.91
CA ILE A 192 -19.38 -7.55 -2.71
C ILE A 192 -20.30 -8.43 -3.55
N HIS A 193 -19.75 -9.14 -4.53
CA HIS A 193 -20.54 -10.01 -5.41
C HIS A 193 -20.41 -11.48 -5.03
N SER A 194 -21.44 -12.28 -5.31
CA SER A 194 -21.36 -13.74 -5.17
C SER A 194 -20.31 -14.34 -6.11
N GLY A 195 -19.74 -15.49 -5.74
CA GLY A 195 -18.68 -16.18 -6.49
C GLY A 195 -17.27 -15.67 -6.17
N SER A 196 -16.29 -16.28 -6.81
CA SER A 196 -14.86 -15.97 -6.62
C SER A 196 -14.41 -14.82 -7.52
N ASP A 197 -13.17 -14.35 -7.34
CA ASP A 197 -12.57 -13.40 -8.26
C ASP A 197 -11.74 -14.07 -9.36
N TRP A 198 -11.66 -13.36 -10.48
CA TRP A 198 -10.91 -13.80 -11.64
C TRP A 198 -9.41 -14.02 -11.33
N GLN A 199 -8.83 -13.24 -10.41
CA GLN A 199 -7.41 -13.33 -10.07
C GLN A 199 -6.99 -14.66 -9.44
N HIS A 200 -7.91 -15.37 -8.78
CA HIS A 200 -7.66 -16.66 -8.17
C HIS A 200 -8.12 -17.85 -9.04
N ASP A 201 -8.61 -17.60 -10.27
CA ASP A 201 -8.79 -18.61 -11.33
C ASP A 201 -7.44 -18.97 -11.97
N ILE A 202 -6.65 -19.74 -11.23
CA ILE A 202 -5.29 -20.17 -11.61
C ILE A 202 -5.36 -21.30 -12.64
N MET A 203 -6.40 -22.13 -12.59
CA MET A 203 -6.66 -23.21 -13.55
C MET A 203 -7.25 -22.68 -14.86
N GLY A 204 -7.81 -21.47 -14.87
CA GLY A 204 -8.39 -20.82 -16.05
C GLY A 204 -9.70 -21.47 -16.50
N ASP A 205 -10.42 -22.10 -15.58
CA ASP A 205 -11.64 -22.87 -15.86
C ASP A 205 -12.92 -22.11 -15.49
N THR A 206 -12.80 -20.97 -14.80
CA THR A 206 -13.90 -20.05 -14.49
C THR A 206 -13.65 -18.63 -15.04
N PRO A 207 -13.37 -18.50 -16.36
CA PRO A 207 -12.91 -17.24 -16.95
C PRO A 207 -13.95 -16.11 -16.97
N SER A 208 -15.18 -16.37 -16.50
CA SER A 208 -16.26 -15.38 -16.39
C SER A 208 -16.44 -14.84 -14.98
N ASP A 209 -15.64 -15.30 -14.00
CA ASP A 209 -15.61 -14.67 -12.69
C ASP A 209 -15.25 -13.19 -12.83
N LEU A 210 -15.86 -12.34 -12.00
CA LEU A 210 -15.59 -10.91 -12.07
C LEU A 210 -14.24 -10.64 -11.39
N PRO A 211 -13.37 -9.79 -11.97
CA PRO A 211 -12.13 -9.45 -11.29
C PRO A 211 -12.39 -8.61 -10.03
N SER A 212 -11.51 -8.73 -9.03
CA SER A 212 -11.38 -7.75 -7.95
C SER A 212 -10.72 -6.49 -8.50
N PHE A 213 -11.32 -5.31 -8.32
CA PHE A 213 -10.71 -4.03 -8.73
C PHE A 213 -11.51 -2.83 -8.24
N PHE A 214 -10.88 -1.66 -8.30
CA PHE A 214 -11.53 -0.39 -8.03
C PHE A 214 -12.19 0.15 -9.31
N ILE A 215 -13.51 -0.01 -9.42
CA ILE A 215 -14.29 0.49 -10.55
C ILE A 215 -14.30 2.01 -10.52
N LYS A 216 -13.98 2.65 -11.65
CA LYS A 216 -14.31 4.05 -11.94
C LYS A 216 -15.06 4.13 -13.26
N VAL A 217 -16.13 4.91 -13.29
CA VAL A 217 -16.93 5.15 -14.49
C VAL A 217 -16.94 6.63 -14.86
N GLY A 218 -16.95 6.92 -16.16
CA GLY A 218 -16.96 8.29 -16.68
C GLY A 218 -18.34 8.95 -16.71
N ASP A 219 -18.36 10.21 -17.15
CA ASP A 219 -19.58 11.02 -17.26
C ASP A 219 -20.70 10.30 -18.05
N GLY A 220 -21.90 10.24 -17.47
CA GLY A 220 -23.07 9.58 -18.02
C GLY A 220 -23.17 8.07 -17.76
N LYS A 221 -22.17 7.48 -17.09
CA LYS A 221 -22.11 6.06 -16.72
C LYS A 221 -22.27 5.83 -15.22
N GLU A 222 -22.38 6.90 -14.43
CA GLU A 222 -22.59 6.86 -12.99
C GLU A 222 -23.91 6.15 -12.64
N ALA A 223 -23.95 5.56 -11.45
CA ALA A 223 -25.21 5.12 -10.86
C ALA A 223 -25.98 6.33 -10.33
N VAL A 224 -27.25 6.42 -10.71
CA VAL A 224 -28.12 7.55 -10.33
C VAL A 224 -29.01 7.11 -9.18
N VAL A 225 -28.69 7.54 -7.96
CA VAL A 225 -29.37 7.13 -6.72
C VAL A 225 -29.92 8.35 -5.97
N ASP A 226 -30.64 8.13 -4.87
CA ASP A 226 -31.27 9.21 -4.08
C ASP A 226 -32.14 10.13 -4.95
N ASN A 227 -32.98 9.54 -5.81
CA ASN A 227 -33.80 10.26 -6.80
C ASN A 227 -33.01 11.20 -7.73
N GLY A 228 -31.75 10.85 -8.02
CA GLY A 228 -30.85 11.59 -8.90
C GLY A 228 -30.14 12.76 -8.23
N THR A 229 -30.11 12.81 -6.90
CA THR A 229 -29.32 13.80 -6.16
C THR A 229 -27.88 13.36 -5.93
N VAL A 230 -27.60 12.06 -6.00
CA VAL A 230 -26.27 11.46 -5.88
C VAL A 230 -25.92 10.70 -7.14
N LEU A 231 -24.70 10.92 -7.62
CA LEU A 231 -24.09 10.20 -8.73
C LEU A 231 -22.89 9.44 -8.19
N ILE A 232 -22.94 8.11 -8.20
CA ILE A 232 -21.83 7.27 -7.76
C ILE A 232 -20.99 6.95 -8.99
N SER A 233 -19.73 7.39 -8.99
CA SER A 233 -18.78 7.25 -10.09
C SER A 233 -17.72 6.19 -9.85
N HIS A 234 -17.66 5.61 -8.64
CA HIS A 234 -16.62 4.68 -8.26
C HIS A 234 -17.06 3.74 -7.12
N SER A 235 -16.44 2.56 -7.06
CA SER A 235 -16.59 1.63 -5.93
C SER A 235 -15.48 0.58 -5.91
N CYS A 236 -15.19 0.04 -4.74
CA CYS A 236 -14.47 -1.23 -4.62
C CYS A 236 -15.35 -2.36 -5.19
N ASN A 237 -14.77 -3.29 -5.96
CA ASN A 237 -15.41 -4.54 -6.36
C ASN A 237 -14.64 -5.71 -5.73
N VAL A 238 -15.31 -6.47 -4.87
CA VAL A 238 -14.71 -7.56 -4.08
C VAL A 238 -15.57 -8.82 -4.25
N PRO A 239 -14.98 -10.01 -4.34
CA PRO A 239 -15.72 -11.26 -4.45
C PRO A 239 -16.27 -11.73 -3.09
N GLU A 240 -17.10 -12.75 -3.13
CA GLU A 240 -17.58 -13.46 -1.95
C GLU A 240 -16.45 -14.22 -1.25
N THR A 241 -15.51 -14.73 -2.04
CA THR A 241 -14.36 -15.51 -1.59
C THR A 241 -13.20 -15.36 -2.57
N ILE A 242 -11.99 -15.62 -2.10
CA ILE A 242 -10.81 -15.86 -2.95
C ILE A 242 -10.34 -17.33 -2.83
N SER A 243 -11.12 -18.17 -2.14
CA SER A 243 -10.84 -19.59 -2.03
C SER A 243 -11.40 -20.31 -3.25
N GLN A 244 -10.51 -20.76 -4.12
CA GLN A 244 -10.83 -21.43 -5.38
C GLN A 244 -9.64 -22.32 -5.79
N ASP A 245 -9.87 -23.24 -6.74
CA ASP A 245 -8.83 -24.06 -7.36
C ASP A 245 -8.06 -24.89 -6.34
N PHE A 246 -8.77 -25.52 -5.40
CA PHE A 246 -8.16 -26.34 -4.37
C PHE A 246 -7.29 -27.46 -4.97
N TYR A 247 -6.03 -27.51 -4.56
CA TYR A 247 -5.09 -28.54 -4.98
C TYR A 247 -4.20 -29.01 -3.84
N GLU A 248 -3.66 -30.21 -4.01
CA GLU A 248 -2.77 -30.87 -3.06
C GLU A 248 -1.38 -31.07 -3.69
N ASN A 249 -0.33 -30.82 -2.90
CA ASN A 249 1.03 -31.23 -3.23
C ASN A 249 1.61 -32.06 -2.07
N GLU A 250 2.43 -33.08 -2.39
CA GLU A 250 3.14 -33.87 -1.38
C GLU A 250 4.60 -33.44 -1.30
N GLU A 251 5.04 -32.96 -0.13
CA GLU A 251 6.43 -32.62 0.15
C GLU A 251 6.93 -33.38 1.37
N ASN A 252 8.00 -34.17 1.20
CA ASN A 252 8.64 -34.95 2.28
C ASN A 252 7.66 -35.84 3.08
N GLY A 253 6.58 -36.33 2.45
CA GLY A 253 5.56 -37.17 3.08
C GLY A 253 4.49 -36.39 3.86
N THR A 254 4.43 -35.07 3.70
CA THR A 254 3.37 -34.18 4.22
C THR A 254 2.53 -33.68 3.06
N ILE A 255 1.21 -33.73 3.16
CA ILE A 255 0.31 -33.16 2.16
C ILE A 255 0.10 -31.68 2.48
N ILE A 256 0.24 -30.84 1.46
CA ILE A 256 0.02 -29.40 1.52
C ILE A 256 -1.24 -29.10 0.71
N HIS A 257 -2.26 -28.58 1.38
CA HIS A 257 -3.52 -28.12 0.81
C HIS A 257 -3.41 -26.63 0.48
N SER A 258 -3.74 -26.25 -0.75
CA SER A 258 -3.69 -24.87 -1.26
C SER A 258 -5.01 -24.47 -1.91
N GLY A 259 -5.18 -23.18 -2.23
CA GLY A 259 -6.44 -22.62 -2.75
C GLY A 259 -7.37 -22.06 -1.67
N PHE A 260 -6.88 -21.93 -0.44
CA PHE A 260 -7.62 -21.28 0.66
C PHE A 260 -7.17 -19.83 0.81
N GLY A 261 -8.11 -18.92 1.02
CA GLY A 261 -7.77 -17.51 1.17
C GLY A 261 -8.77 -16.72 2.00
N ALA A 262 -8.26 -15.67 2.65
CA ALA A 262 -9.02 -14.70 3.40
C ALA A 262 -9.18 -13.40 2.62
N LEU A 263 -10.35 -12.77 2.71
CA LEU A 263 -10.63 -11.52 1.98
C LEU A 263 -9.85 -10.30 2.49
N ASN A 264 -9.15 -10.40 3.62
CA ASN A 264 -8.48 -9.29 4.29
C ASN A 264 -7.61 -8.46 3.34
N ALA A 265 -6.74 -9.11 2.56
CA ALA A 265 -5.84 -8.41 1.65
C ALA A 265 -6.55 -7.74 0.47
N VAL A 266 -7.51 -8.42 -0.16
CA VAL A 266 -8.28 -7.85 -1.28
C VAL A 266 -9.07 -6.63 -0.82
N ILE A 267 -9.82 -6.76 0.30
CA ILE A 267 -10.61 -5.66 0.84
C ILE A 267 -9.70 -4.48 1.25
N ALA A 268 -8.54 -4.75 1.86
CA ALA A 268 -7.58 -3.71 2.23
C ALA A 268 -7.01 -2.98 1.02
N HIS A 269 -6.60 -3.70 -0.02
CA HIS A 269 -6.09 -3.14 -1.28
C HIS A 269 -7.14 -2.26 -1.96
N GLU A 270 -8.34 -2.80 -2.17
CA GLU A 270 -9.42 -2.09 -2.89
C GLU A 270 -9.93 -0.86 -2.13
N PHE A 271 -10.03 -0.94 -0.80
CA PHE A 271 -10.40 0.22 0.00
C PHE A 271 -9.28 1.28 0.03
N GLY A 272 -8.02 0.88 -0.15
CA GLY A 272 -6.87 1.78 -0.31
C GLY A 272 -7.06 2.74 -1.48
N HIS A 273 -7.52 2.26 -2.62
CA HIS A 273 -7.88 3.10 -3.76
C HIS A 273 -8.96 4.13 -3.42
N SER A 274 -9.98 3.72 -2.65
CA SER A 274 -11.05 4.61 -2.21
C SER A 274 -10.54 5.78 -1.34
N LEU A 275 -9.44 5.56 -0.61
CA LEU A 275 -8.78 6.59 0.20
C LEU A 275 -7.76 7.42 -0.60
N GLY A 276 -7.46 7.05 -1.84
CA GLY A 276 -6.60 7.77 -2.78
C GLY A 276 -5.25 7.11 -3.09
N MET A 277 -5.05 5.83 -2.72
CA MET A 277 -3.86 5.09 -3.13
C MET A 277 -3.89 4.73 -4.62
N VAL A 278 -2.70 4.49 -5.17
CA VAL A 278 -2.45 4.05 -6.54
C VAL A 278 -1.68 2.74 -6.51
N ASP A 279 -1.91 1.89 -7.51
CA ASP A 279 -1.17 0.65 -7.72
C ASP A 279 0.29 0.95 -7.94
N LEU A 280 1.14 0.23 -7.21
CA LEU A 280 2.59 0.33 -7.32
C LEU A 280 3.19 -0.80 -8.14
N TYR A 281 2.47 -1.89 -8.38
CA TYR A 281 2.86 -2.89 -9.38
C TYR A 281 2.69 -2.34 -10.81
N ASN A 282 3.25 -3.06 -11.79
CA ASN A 282 3.05 -2.70 -13.19
C ASN A 282 1.69 -3.18 -13.68
N VAL A 283 0.74 -2.25 -13.78
CA VAL A 283 -0.66 -2.50 -14.20
C VAL A 283 -0.83 -3.03 -15.63
N TYR A 284 0.25 -3.15 -16.43
CA TYR A 284 0.19 -3.74 -17.77
C TYR A 284 0.61 -5.22 -17.83
N ASN A 285 1.24 -5.74 -16.77
CA ASN A 285 1.72 -7.13 -16.76
C ASN A 285 1.75 -7.78 -15.36
N SER A 286 1.09 -7.14 -14.39
CA SER A 286 1.04 -7.49 -12.96
C SER A 286 2.39 -7.81 -12.30
N SER A 287 3.51 -7.33 -12.86
CA SER A 287 4.83 -7.57 -12.28
C SER A 287 5.04 -6.58 -11.13
N PRO A 288 5.56 -7.01 -9.97
CA PRO A 288 5.85 -6.12 -8.86
C PRO A 288 6.85 -5.04 -9.24
N MET A 289 6.89 -3.93 -8.53
CA MET A 289 7.89 -2.88 -8.69
C MET A 289 8.39 -2.34 -7.35
N VAL A 290 7.63 -2.55 -6.28
CA VAL A 290 8.02 -2.35 -4.87
C VAL A 290 7.82 -3.62 -4.04
N GLY A 291 7.32 -4.72 -4.62
CA GLY A 291 7.26 -6.03 -3.98
C GLY A 291 6.25 -6.11 -2.84
N VAL A 292 6.52 -6.98 -1.87
CA VAL A 292 5.63 -7.18 -0.70
C VAL A 292 5.68 -6.05 0.32
N PHE A 293 6.48 -5.01 0.07
CA PHE A 293 6.65 -3.90 1.00
C PHE A 293 5.48 -2.90 0.97
N ASP A 294 4.53 -3.02 0.04
CA ASP A 294 3.31 -2.22 -0.03
C ASP A 294 2.10 -3.08 -0.41
N ILE A 295 0.95 -2.87 0.25
CA ILE A 295 -0.32 -3.52 -0.09
C ILE A 295 -0.80 -3.14 -1.50
N MET A 296 -0.37 -1.99 -2.04
CA MET A 296 -0.66 -1.57 -3.41
C MET A 296 0.23 -2.24 -4.46
N ASP A 297 1.05 -3.20 -4.06
CA ASP A 297 1.80 -4.11 -4.93
C ASP A 297 1.57 -5.55 -4.46
N SER A 298 2.59 -6.26 -4.01
CA SER A 298 2.50 -7.67 -3.66
C SER A 298 2.25 -7.89 -2.17
N GLY A 299 1.96 -6.82 -1.42
CA GLY A 299 1.80 -6.86 0.02
C GLY A 299 0.60 -7.67 0.52
N GLY A 300 -0.31 -8.06 -0.39
CA GLY A 300 -1.43 -8.97 -0.13
C GLY A 300 -1.14 -10.44 -0.37
N SER A 301 -0.03 -10.79 -1.02
CA SER A 301 0.30 -12.17 -1.44
C SER A 301 0.91 -13.04 -0.33
N GLY A 302 0.93 -12.55 0.91
CA GLY A 302 1.49 -13.28 2.04
C GLY A 302 0.66 -14.53 2.38
N ILE A 303 1.36 -15.62 2.73
CA ILE A 303 0.76 -16.91 3.05
C ILE A 303 0.99 -17.26 4.52
N LEU A 304 -0.09 -17.60 5.20
CA LEU A 304 -0.08 -18.21 6.53
C LEU A 304 -0.31 -19.73 6.40
N ILE A 305 0.33 -20.49 7.28
CA ILE A 305 0.30 -21.95 7.30
C ILE A 305 -0.32 -22.40 8.62
N ASP A 306 -1.28 -23.31 8.55
CA ASP A 306 -1.77 -24.07 9.70
C ASP A 306 -1.55 -25.57 9.53
N GLU A 307 -1.57 -26.31 10.63
CA GLU A 307 -1.48 -27.77 10.66
C GLU A 307 -2.84 -28.37 11.03
N LEU A 308 -3.34 -29.28 10.20
CA LEU A 308 -4.59 -30.02 10.44
C LEU A 308 -4.35 -31.15 11.45
N ASP A 309 -5.44 -31.65 12.06
CA ASP A 309 -5.40 -32.75 13.05
C ASP A 309 -4.69 -34.03 12.56
N ASN A 310 -4.65 -34.23 11.24
CA ASN A 310 -3.99 -35.38 10.60
C ASN A 310 -2.49 -35.15 10.30
N GLY A 311 -1.96 -33.97 10.58
CA GLY A 311 -0.57 -33.56 10.32
C GLY A 311 -0.33 -32.96 8.93
N ASP A 312 -1.37 -32.79 8.11
CA ASP A 312 -1.29 -32.08 6.83
C ASP A 312 -1.19 -30.56 7.07
N LEU A 313 -0.67 -29.84 6.08
CA LEU A 313 -0.58 -28.38 6.13
C LEU A 313 -1.64 -27.72 5.25
N VAL A 314 -2.18 -26.59 5.68
CA VAL A 314 -3.06 -25.74 4.87
C VAL A 314 -2.40 -24.38 4.67
N TYR A 315 -2.31 -23.94 3.42
CA TYR A 315 -1.81 -22.63 3.05
C TYR A 315 -2.99 -21.68 2.83
N VAL A 316 -2.94 -20.54 3.52
CA VAL A 316 -4.00 -19.53 3.56
C VAL A 316 -3.45 -18.21 3.08
N GLU A 317 -3.94 -17.74 1.93
CA GLU A 317 -3.52 -16.49 1.31
C GLU A 317 -4.31 -15.29 1.85
N GLY A 318 -3.73 -14.10 1.77
CA GLY A 318 -4.44 -12.84 1.99
C GLY A 318 -4.82 -12.51 3.44
N ALA A 319 -4.57 -13.41 4.39
CA ALA A 319 -4.97 -13.30 5.79
C ALA A 319 -4.37 -12.11 6.56
N LEU A 320 -3.11 -11.78 6.28
CA LEU A 320 -2.40 -10.70 6.97
C LEU A 320 -1.74 -9.77 5.95
N PRO A 321 -2.50 -8.81 5.37
CA PRO A 321 -1.92 -7.85 4.44
C PRO A 321 -0.85 -7.02 5.13
N THR A 322 0.29 -6.85 4.46
CA THR A 322 1.35 -5.96 4.95
C THR A 322 0.84 -4.52 5.00
N LEU A 323 1.46 -3.69 5.85
CA LEU A 323 1.08 -2.27 5.89
C LEU A 323 1.48 -1.58 4.59
N PRO A 324 0.72 -0.57 4.11
CA PRO A 324 1.09 0.20 2.93
C PRO A 324 2.45 0.86 3.18
N GLY A 325 3.24 1.04 2.13
CA GLY A 325 4.55 1.68 2.19
C GLY A 325 4.46 3.17 2.53
N ALA A 326 5.60 3.80 2.79
CA ALA A 326 5.66 5.20 3.20
C ALA A 326 4.99 6.16 2.20
N PHE A 327 5.10 5.88 0.90
CA PHE A 327 4.44 6.66 -0.14
C PHE A 327 2.92 6.58 -0.03
N SER A 328 2.36 5.37 -0.08
CA SER A 328 0.92 5.11 -0.06
C SER A 328 0.25 5.64 1.22
N ARG A 329 0.90 5.48 2.39
CA ARG A 329 0.38 6.05 3.65
C ARG A 329 0.33 7.59 3.62
N ASN A 330 1.30 8.23 3.00
CA ASN A 330 1.36 9.69 2.90
C ASN A 330 0.29 10.25 1.95
N LEU A 331 -0.20 9.49 0.97
CA LEU A 331 -1.33 9.93 0.13
C LEU A 331 -2.62 10.17 0.95
N MET A 332 -2.83 9.39 2.02
CA MET A 332 -4.07 9.43 2.80
C MET A 332 -3.94 10.24 4.10
N PHE A 333 -2.84 10.04 4.83
CA PHE A 333 -2.73 10.44 6.25
C PHE A 333 -1.55 11.38 6.54
N ARG A 334 -0.88 11.90 5.51
CA ARG A 334 0.29 12.79 5.67
C ARG A 334 0.06 13.91 6.67
N ASP A 335 -1.03 14.67 6.54
CA ASP A 335 -1.29 15.82 7.41
C ASP A 335 -1.47 15.40 8.88
N SER A 336 -2.16 14.28 9.12
CA SER A 336 -2.28 13.69 10.47
C SER A 336 -0.93 13.24 11.03
N TYR A 337 -0.09 12.63 10.20
CA TYR A 337 1.26 12.24 10.64
C TYR A 337 2.16 13.43 10.94
N LEU A 338 2.07 14.51 10.16
CA LEU A 338 2.80 15.75 10.44
C LEU A 338 2.35 16.37 11.76
N GLU A 339 1.05 16.52 11.96
CA GLU A 339 0.47 17.10 13.18
C GLU A 339 0.89 16.31 14.44
N ARG A 340 0.96 14.99 14.33
CA ARG A 340 1.30 14.08 15.42
C ARG A 340 2.81 13.79 15.55
N GLY A 341 3.64 14.35 14.67
CA GLY A 341 5.09 14.11 14.66
C GLY A 341 5.50 12.69 14.26
N LEU A 342 4.62 11.94 13.58
CA LEU A 342 4.87 10.60 13.05
C LEU A 342 5.57 10.63 11.68
N LEU A 343 5.40 11.72 10.93
CA LEU A 343 6.17 12.07 9.74
C LEU A 343 6.94 13.35 10.03
N LYS A 344 8.20 13.41 9.58
CA LYS A 344 8.98 14.66 9.53
C LYS A 344 9.47 14.90 8.12
N GLU A 345 9.41 16.14 7.67
CA GLU A 345 9.92 16.52 6.35
C GLU A 345 11.04 17.53 6.52
N PHE A 346 12.07 17.44 5.68
CA PHE A 346 13.12 18.45 5.68
C PHE A 346 12.52 19.80 5.24
N PRO A 347 12.79 20.92 5.93
CA PRO A 347 13.84 21.13 6.93
C PRO A 347 13.43 21.07 8.40
N ASP A 348 12.31 20.44 8.75
CA ASP A 348 11.73 20.46 10.10
C ASP A 348 12.44 19.53 11.12
N PHE A 349 13.61 19.00 10.75
CA PHE A 349 14.45 18.22 11.65
C PHE A 349 15.93 18.58 11.46
N ASN A 350 16.70 18.45 12.52
CA ASN A 350 18.13 18.77 12.51
C ASN A 350 18.91 17.69 11.74
N THR A 351 19.74 18.14 10.79
CA THR A 351 20.79 17.32 10.19
C THR A 351 21.98 17.20 11.15
N MET A 352 22.91 16.28 10.88
CA MET A 352 24.13 16.00 11.67
C MET A 352 23.90 15.49 13.11
N THR A 353 22.64 15.34 13.53
CA THR A 353 22.27 14.75 14.82
C THR A 353 21.66 13.37 14.64
N GLU A 354 21.76 12.52 15.67
CA GLU A 354 21.07 11.23 15.67
C GLU A 354 19.54 11.45 15.66
N LEU A 355 18.90 10.91 14.63
CA LEU A 355 17.46 10.86 14.47
C LEU A 355 16.96 9.47 14.85
N SER A 356 15.73 9.42 15.37
CA SER A 356 15.06 8.17 15.74
C SER A 356 13.90 7.87 14.80
N LEU A 357 13.71 6.58 14.48
CA LEU A 357 12.50 6.03 13.86
C LEU A 357 11.88 4.90 14.67
N SER A 358 10.58 4.94 14.90
CA SER A 358 9.81 3.76 15.33
C SER A 358 9.39 2.94 14.13
N ALA A 359 9.34 1.61 14.27
CA ALA A 359 8.73 0.74 13.28
C ALA A 359 7.24 1.08 13.13
N ILE A 360 6.73 1.08 11.89
CA ILE A 360 5.31 1.37 11.62
C ILE A 360 4.38 0.30 12.23
N SER A 361 4.84 -0.95 12.27
CA SER A 361 4.16 -2.08 12.91
C SER A 361 4.19 -2.04 14.44
N ALA A 362 4.86 -1.06 15.04
CA ALA A 362 4.94 -0.92 16.47
C ALA A 362 3.91 0.09 16.98
N MET A 363 2.93 -0.38 17.75
CA MET A 363 2.02 0.51 18.47
C MET A 363 2.81 1.37 19.47
N GLN A 364 2.64 2.69 19.36
CA GLN A 364 3.30 3.69 20.22
C GLN A 364 2.32 4.18 21.28
N ASN A 365 2.76 4.17 22.55
CA ASN A 365 1.99 4.63 23.68
C ASN A 365 2.53 5.96 24.21
N GLY A 366 1.64 6.87 24.61
CA GLY A 366 2.00 8.16 25.20
C GLY A 366 2.03 9.34 24.22
N ASN A 367 2.43 10.51 24.71
CA ASN A 367 2.37 11.77 23.95
C ASN A 367 3.66 12.06 23.17
N ASP A 368 4.78 11.45 23.54
CA ASP A 368 6.08 11.65 22.90
C ASP A 368 6.28 10.62 21.79
N LEU A 369 5.55 10.80 20.69
CA LEU A 369 5.62 9.93 19.53
C LEU A 369 6.96 10.06 18.81
N VAL A 370 7.53 8.92 18.41
CA VAL A 370 8.72 8.86 17.57
C VAL A 370 8.27 8.75 16.11
N PRO A 371 8.84 9.53 15.17
CA PRO A 371 8.50 9.41 13.77
C PRO A 371 8.66 7.99 13.25
N HIS A 372 7.80 7.53 12.35
CA HIS A 372 8.01 6.31 11.57
C HIS A 372 8.57 6.60 10.18
N THR A 373 8.53 7.87 9.73
CA THR A 373 8.99 8.26 8.39
C THR A 373 9.66 9.63 8.39
N TYR A 374 10.73 9.76 7.61
CA TYR A 374 11.35 11.05 7.26
C TYR A 374 11.33 11.26 5.75
N LYS A 375 10.93 12.44 5.29
CA LYS A 375 11.02 12.87 3.88
C LYS A 375 12.25 13.76 3.69
N ILE A 376 13.12 13.38 2.76
CA ILE A 376 14.40 14.06 2.52
C ILE A 376 14.53 14.35 1.01
N PRO A 377 14.71 15.62 0.59
CA PRO A 377 14.79 15.96 -0.83
C PRO A 377 16.11 15.50 -1.45
N LEU A 378 16.05 15.07 -2.71
CA LEU A 378 17.20 14.89 -3.59
C LEU A 378 17.33 16.07 -4.55
N ASN A 379 16.22 16.44 -5.20
CA ASN A 379 16.10 17.64 -6.04
C ASN A 379 14.67 18.22 -5.92
N SER A 380 14.26 19.11 -6.83
CA SER A 380 12.94 19.76 -6.78
C SER A 380 11.75 18.85 -7.14
N LYS A 381 12.02 17.66 -7.68
CA LYS A 381 11.03 16.68 -8.14
C LYS A 381 11.28 15.28 -7.61
N GLU A 382 12.38 15.06 -6.91
CA GLU A 382 12.78 13.76 -6.40
C GLU A 382 13.16 13.84 -4.92
N TYR A 383 12.73 12.86 -4.16
CA TYR A 383 13.00 12.76 -2.74
C TYR A 383 13.01 11.31 -2.29
N ILE A 384 13.54 11.07 -1.09
CA ILE A 384 13.43 9.79 -0.42
C ILE A 384 12.48 9.85 0.77
N LEU A 385 11.77 8.75 1.00
CA LEU A 385 11.10 8.47 2.26
C LEU A 385 11.89 7.40 2.99
N VAL A 386 12.37 7.71 4.18
CA VAL A 386 13.10 6.79 5.05
C VAL A 386 12.12 6.28 6.09
N GLU A 387 11.84 4.99 6.14
CA GLU A 387 10.96 4.38 7.14
C GLU A 387 11.62 3.20 7.86
N ASN A 388 11.12 2.85 9.05
CA ASN A 388 11.53 1.65 9.79
C ASN A 388 10.42 0.60 9.64
N ARG A 389 10.78 -0.56 9.09
CA ARG A 389 9.91 -1.74 9.00
C ARG A 389 10.47 -2.82 9.91
N ASN A 390 9.60 -3.49 10.67
CA ASN A 390 10.01 -4.56 11.56
C ASN A 390 8.93 -5.63 11.64
N VAL A 391 9.34 -6.89 11.56
CA VAL A 391 8.44 -8.05 11.52
C VAL A 391 7.98 -8.53 12.90
N ASP A 392 8.68 -8.13 13.95
CA ASP A 392 8.46 -8.55 15.34
C ASP A 392 8.90 -7.39 16.27
N PRO A 393 8.17 -6.25 16.25
CA PRO A 393 8.54 -5.06 17.00
C PRO A 393 8.43 -5.23 18.52
N ASP A 394 7.61 -6.14 19.05
CA ASP A 394 7.55 -6.37 20.50
C ASP A 394 8.57 -7.42 21.00
N GLY A 395 9.11 -8.23 20.08
CA GLY A 395 10.20 -9.16 20.31
C GLY A 395 9.76 -10.47 20.94
N ASP A 396 8.47 -10.80 20.87
CA ASP A 396 7.93 -12.05 21.41
C ASP A 396 8.11 -13.26 20.46
N GLY A 397 8.55 -12.98 19.23
CA GLY A 397 8.96 -13.96 18.22
C GLY A 397 8.05 -14.03 17.00
N GLY A 398 6.90 -13.35 16.97
CA GLY A 398 6.01 -13.32 15.83
C GLY A 398 4.67 -12.67 16.16
N THR A 399 3.59 -13.09 15.49
CA THR A 399 2.24 -12.64 15.84
C THR A 399 1.27 -13.81 15.75
N ALA A 400 0.36 -13.89 16.71
CA ALA A 400 -0.86 -14.68 16.56
C ALA A 400 -1.93 -13.83 15.87
N VAL A 401 -3.03 -14.44 15.45
CA VAL A 401 -4.18 -13.70 14.93
C VAL A 401 -5.43 -13.98 15.74
N PHE A 402 -6.33 -13.00 15.83
CA PHE A 402 -7.64 -13.19 16.44
C PHE A 402 -8.68 -13.42 15.36
N GLY A 403 -9.30 -14.60 15.35
CA GLY A 403 -10.36 -14.97 14.43
C GLY A 403 -11.74 -14.77 15.05
N ALA A 404 -12.72 -14.38 14.24
CA ALA A 404 -14.14 -14.36 14.55
C ALA A 404 -14.87 -15.51 13.85
N LEU A 405 -16.12 -15.77 14.27
CA LEU A 405 -17.00 -16.77 13.64
C LEU A 405 -16.34 -18.15 13.54
N ASP A 406 -15.80 -18.65 14.67
CA ASP A 406 -15.10 -19.93 14.76
C ASP A 406 -13.84 -20.00 13.87
N GLY A 407 -13.15 -18.86 13.70
CA GLY A 407 -11.91 -18.73 12.91
C GLY A 407 -12.13 -18.49 11.42
N ARG A 408 -13.36 -18.31 10.96
CA ARG A 408 -13.68 -18.09 9.54
C ARG A 408 -13.20 -16.74 9.01
N VAL A 409 -13.08 -15.75 9.88
CA VAL A 409 -12.60 -14.40 9.54
C VAL A 409 -11.49 -13.99 10.48
N ILE A 410 -10.34 -13.59 9.95
CA ILE A 410 -9.23 -13.06 10.74
C ILE A 410 -9.46 -11.56 10.97
N LEU A 411 -9.52 -11.11 12.22
CA LEU A 411 -9.77 -9.71 12.55
C LEU A 411 -8.48 -8.88 12.61
N TYR A 412 -7.48 -9.31 13.38
CA TYR A 412 -6.26 -8.54 13.63
C TYR A 412 -5.12 -9.39 14.21
N PRO A 413 -3.85 -8.95 14.05
CA PRO A 413 -2.72 -9.52 14.75
C PRO A 413 -2.77 -9.25 16.26
N THR A 414 -2.19 -10.15 17.04
CA THR A 414 -2.20 -10.14 18.52
C THR A 414 -0.84 -10.59 19.05
N PRO A 415 -0.47 -10.20 20.29
CA PRO A 415 0.75 -10.70 20.91
C PRO A 415 0.67 -12.22 21.08
N PHE A 416 1.78 -12.93 21.12
CA PHE A 416 1.81 -14.37 21.43
C PHE A 416 1.41 -14.69 22.87
N GLU A 417 1.58 -13.77 23.82
CA GLU A 417 1.15 -13.96 25.20
C GLU A 417 -0.35 -14.28 25.31
N ASP A 418 -0.71 -15.23 26.18
CA ASP A 418 -2.09 -15.69 26.38
C ASP A 418 -2.89 -14.69 27.23
N ILE A 419 -3.32 -13.60 26.58
CA ILE A 419 -4.19 -12.56 27.13
C ILE A 419 -5.62 -12.79 26.59
N SER A 420 -6.64 -12.73 27.45
CA SER A 420 -8.03 -12.96 27.05
C SER A 420 -8.97 -11.82 27.50
N PRO A 421 -9.68 -11.14 26.57
CA PRO A 421 -9.48 -11.21 25.12
C PRO A 421 -8.11 -10.63 24.72
N PRO A 422 -7.47 -11.14 23.65
CA PRO A 422 -6.18 -10.63 23.22
C PRO A 422 -6.34 -9.22 22.62
N PRO A 423 -5.49 -8.26 23.01
CA PRO A 423 -5.54 -6.92 22.43
C PRO A 423 -5.03 -6.93 20.98
N PRO A 424 -5.55 -6.05 20.12
CA PRO A 424 -4.98 -5.86 18.78
C PRO A 424 -3.57 -5.27 18.85
N THR A 425 -2.67 -5.74 17.98
CA THR A 425 -1.36 -5.14 17.71
C THR A 425 -1.33 -4.54 16.30
N TYR A 426 -0.20 -3.94 15.92
CA TYR A 426 0.02 -3.39 14.57
C TYR A 426 0.94 -4.29 13.73
N GLU A 427 1.10 -5.56 14.10
CA GLU A 427 2.10 -6.49 13.54
C GLU A 427 1.70 -7.13 12.20
N TYR A 428 1.01 -6.36 11.36
CA TYR A 428 0.64 -6.72 9.99
C TYR A 428 1.87 -6.97 9.09
N ASP A 429 3.04 -6.42 9.46
CA ASP A 429 4.31 -6.62 8.75
C ASP A 429 5.02 -7.96 9.06
N TYR A 430 4.42 -8.86 9.85
CA TYR A 430 5.03 -10.15 10.20
C TYR A 430 5.44 -11.01 8.99
N LEU A 431 4.65 -10.91 7.90
CA LEU A 431 4.89 -11.62 6.64
C LEU A 431 5.94 -10.97 5.73
N LEU A 432 6.46 -9.79 6.09
CA LEU A 432 7.57 -9.21 5.32
C LEU A 432 8.80 -10.13 5.33
N PRO A 433 9.67 -10.00 4.30
CA PRO A 433 10.90 -10.77 4.23
C PRO A 433 11.73 -10.58 5.50
N SER A 434 12.06 -11.70 6.15
CA SER A 434 12.88 -11.74 7.35
C SER A 434 13.73 -13.00 7.40
N PHE A 435 14.70 -13.00 8.31
CA PHE A 435 15.36 -14.24 8.70
C PHE A 435 14.49 -15.01 9.71
N MET A 436 14.72 -16.32 9.79
CA MET A 436 14.03 -17.20 10.74
C MET A 436 15.07 -17.78 11.71
N LYS A 437 14.74 -17.84 12.99
CA LYS A 437 15.57 -18.53 14.00
C LYS A 437 15.20 -20.01 14.06
N ALA A 438 16.07 -20.81 14.67
CA ALA A 438 15.84 -22.25 14.88
C ALA A 438 14.59 -22.61 15.69
N ASN A 439 14.03 -21.65 16.45
CA ASN A 439 12.79 -21.84 17.18
C ASN A 439 11.53 -21.36 16.41
N GLY A 440 11.67 -21.01 15.13
CA GLY A 440 10.56 -20.50 14.31
C GLY A 440 10.26 -19.01 14.45
N SER A 441 10.96 -18.28 15.34
CA SER A 441 10.75 -16.82 15.46
C SER A 441 11.30 -16.06 14.27
N ALA A 442 10.57 -15.03 13.83
CA ALA A 442 11.02 -14.11 12.81
C ALA A 442 11.99 -13.07 13.39
N ILE A 443 13.00 -12.68 12.61
CA ILE A 443 13.86 -11.54 12.94
C ILE A 443 14.29 -10.85 11.65
N GLY A 444 14.18 -9.53 11.62
CA GLY A 444 14.54 -8.78 10.44
C GLY A 444 13.91 -7.40 10.43
N GLY A 445 13.77 -6.85 9.23
CA GLY A 445 13.45 -5.45 9.04
C GLY A 445 14.68 -4.57 9.10
N GLY A 446 14.45 -3.27 9.16
CA GLY A 446 15.47 -2.25 9.13
C GLY A 446 14.94 -0.96 8.53
N ILE A 447 15.85 -0.10 8.10
CA ILE A 447 15.46 1.09 7.35
C ILE A 447 15.16 0.70 5.91
N LEU A 448 13.92 0.87 5.48
CA LEU A 448 13.51 0.78 4.08
C LEU A 448 13.50 2.20 3.49
N VAL A 449 14.16 2.38 2.35
CA VAL A 449 14.29 3.69 1.69
C VAL A 449 13.52 3.67 0.39
N TRP A 450 12.51 4.52 0.29
CA TRP A 450 11.73 4.72 -0.93
C TRP A 450 12.32 5.89 -1.71
N HIS A 451 12.45 5.75 -3.02
CA HIS A 451 12.77 6.83 -3.94
C HIS A 451 11.49 7.23 -4.70
N ILE A 452 11.14 8.51 -4.62
CA ILE A 452 9.93 9.05 -5.24
C ILE A 452 10.35 10.06 -6.30
N ASN A 453 9.85 9.87 -7.52
CA ASN A 453 10.06 10.76 -8.64
C ASN A 453 8.73 11.39 -9.09
N GLU A 454 8.48 12.61 -8.62
CA GLU A 454 7.26 13.37 -8.91
C GLU A 454 7.18 13.82 -10.38
N ALA A 455 8.29 13.89 -11.11
CA ALA A 455 8.24 14.17 -12.54
C ALA A 455 7.59 13.00 -13.29
N ILE A 456 7.96 11.76 -12.96
CA ILE A 456 7.32 10.56 -13.54
C ILE A 456 5.86 10.46 -13.08
N LEU A 457 5.56 10.77 -11.81
CA LEU A 457 4.20 10.69 -11.29
C LEU A 457 3.26 11.73 -11.91
N TYR A 458 3.69 12.98 -12.02
CA TYR A 458 2.81 14.12 -12.26
C TYR A 458 3.11 14.92 -13.52
N ASP A 459 4.30 14.82 -14.11
CA ASP A 459 4.66 15.57 -15.32
C ASP A 459 4.66 14.65 -16.56
N GLU A 460 4.76 13.34 -16.38
CA GLU A 460 4.56 12.32 -17.40
C GLU A 460 3.13 11.74 -17.36
N GLY A 461 2.68 11.20 -18.48
CA GLY A 461 1.32 10.69 -18.61
C GLY A 461 0.92 10.36 -20.04
N GLN A 462 -0.38 10.20 -20.25
CA GLN A 462 -0.96 9.84 -21.54
C GLN A 462 -2.00 10.87 -21.98
N THR A 463 -2.09 11.09 -23.30
CA THR A 463 -3.16 11.87 -23.90
C THR A 463 -4.10 10.93 -24.64
N ASP A 464 -5.39 11.01 -24.33
CA ASP A 464 -6.40 10.19 -25.00
C ASP A 464 -6.65 10.62 -26.45
N SER A 465 -7.50 9.86 -27.16
CA SER A 465 -7.89 10.15 -28.54
C SER A 465 -8.68 11.46 -28.71
N SER A 466 -9.20 12.01 -27.61
CA SER A 466 -9.95 13.28 -27.55
C SER A 466 -9.05 14.48 -27.21
N GLY A 467 -7.77 14.24 -26.91
CA GLY A 467 -6.80 15.28 -26.56
C GLY A 467 -6.73 15.62 -25.07
N ASN A 468 -7.40 14.88 -24.19
CA ASN A 468 -7.31 15.09 -22.75
C ASN A 468 -6.05 14.43 -22.21
N TRP A 469 -5.25 15.19 -21.47
CA TRP A 469 -4.02 14.69 -20.83
C TRP A 469 -4.29 14.26 -19.39
N THR A 470 -3.73 13.11 -19.01
CA THR A 470 -3.82 12.51 -17.67
C THR A 470 -2.43 12.11 -17.23
N SER A 471 -2.04 12.48 -16.00
CA SER A 471 -0.74 12.09 -15.43
C SER A 471 -0.66 10.59 -15.15
N ASN A 472 0.55 10.03 -15.00
CA ASN A 472 0.71 8.63 -14.58
C ASN A 472 0.05 8.35 -13.22
N PHE A 473 0.09 9.30 -12.28
CA PHE A 473 -0.62 9.17 -11.01
C PHE A 473 -2.14 9.12 -11.21
N ASP A 474 -2.69 10.04 -12.00
CA ASP A 474 -4.13 10.11 -12.25
C ASP A 474 -4.65 8.92 -13.07
N ALA A 475 -3.79 8.31 -13.90
CA ALA A 475 -4.08 7.13 -14.70
C ALA A 475 -3.77 5.82 -13.98
N ASN A 476 -3.24 5.87 -12.74
CA ASN A 476 -2.80 4.70 -11.98
C ASN A 476 -1.72 3.84 -12.71
N THR A 477 -0.79 4.51 -13.40
CA THR A 477 0.28 3.90 -14.19
C THR A 477 1.66 4.33 -13.69
N VAL A 478 1.85 4.43 -12.38
CA VAL A 478 3.04 5.05 -11.76
C VAL A 478 4.35 4.30 -11.99
N ASN A 479 4.29 2.97 -12.14
CA ASN A 479 5.47 2.09 -12.23
C ASN A 479 5.41 1.15 -13.45
N THR A 480 4.99 1.65 -14.61
CA THR A 480 4.85 0.80 -15.81
C THR A 480 6.17 0.47 -16.52
N GLY A 481 7.28 1.13 -16.14
CA GLY A 481 8.62 0.88 -16.68
C GLY A 481 9.57 0.29 -15.63
N PHE A 482 10.18 -0.87 -15.90
CA PHE A 482 11.06 -1.55 -14.93
C PHE A 482 12.25 -0.69 -14.47
N TYR A 483 12.85 0.13 -15.35
CA TYR A 483 13.94 1.06 -15.02
C TYR A 483 13.48 2.53 -14.94
N HIS A 484 12.16 2.78 -14.99
CA HIS A 484 11.58 4.12 -15.05
C HIS A 484 10.34 4.15 -14.15
N ARG A 485 10.60 4.23 -12.84
CA ARG A 485 9.60 4.07 -11.77
C ARG A 485 9.35 5.42 -11.10
N GLY A 486 8.07 5.78 -10.93
CA GLY A 486 7.68 6.95 -10.12
C GLY A 486 7.85 6.70 -8.62
N VAL A 487 7.72 5.44 -8.19
CA VAL A 487 7.91 5.01 -6.80
C VAL A 487 8.74 3.73 -6.79
N SER A 488 9.87 3.73 -6.12
CA SER A 488 10.70 2.52 -5.99
C SER A 488 11.28 2.35 -4.60
N VAL A 489 11.66 1.13 -4.25
CA VAL A 489 12.53 0.86 -3.10
C VAL A 489 13.98 0.91 -3.58
N ILE A 490 14.84 1.57 -2.80
CA ILE A 490 16.30 1.46 -3.00
C ILE A 490 16.74 0.17 -2.31
N GLU A 491 16.99 -0.88 -3.09
CA GLU A 491 17.37 -2.21 -2.58
C GLU A 491 18.76 -2.18 -1.94
N ALA A 492 18.82 -2.38 -0.61
CA ALA A 492 20.05 -2.15 0.14
C ALA A 492 21.20 -3.08 -0.28
N ASP A 493 20.93 -4.29 -0.75
CA ASP A 493 21.94 -5.21 -1.26
C ASP A 493 22.64 -4.70 -2.54
N GLY A 494 21.97 -3.81 -3.29
CA GLY A 494 22.42 -3.22 -4.55
C GLY A 494 22.11 -4.06 -5.78
N LEU A 495 21.24 -5.05 -5.65
CA LEU A 495 20.68 -5.84 -6.75
C LEU A 495 19.30 -5.27 -7.09
N THR A 496 19.00 -5.14 -8.38
CA THR A 496 17.67 -4.71 -8.83
C THR A 496 16.87 -5.93 -9.23
N ASP A 497 16.22 -6.54 -8.25
CA ASP A 497 15.46 -7.76 -8.41
C ASP A 497 13.95 -7.58 -8.21
N LEU A 498 13.49 -6.58 -7.45
CA LEU A 498 12.08 -6.22 -7.35
C LEU A 498 11.48 -5.97 -8.74
N GLY A 499 10.54 -6.84 -9.12
CA GLY A 499 9.88 -6.83 -10.43
C GLY A 499 10.59 -7.54 -11.57
N SER A 500 11.75 -8.14 -11.31
CA SER A 500 12.55 -8.80 -12.34
C SER A 500 12.05 -10.21 -12.60
N ASN A 501 11.48 -10.44 -13.79
CA ASN A 501 11.06 -11.77 -14.24
C ASN A 501 12.19 -12.81 -14.30
N TYR A 502 13.45 -12.39 -14.16
CA TYR A 502 14.62 -13.27 -14.14
C TYR A 502 15.20 -13.47 -12.74
N SER A 503 14.58 -12.88 -11.70
CA SER A 503 14.94 -13.10 -10.31
C SER A 503 13.94 -14.05 -9.65
N MET A 504 14.43 -14.92 -8.78
CA MET A 504 13.58 -15.68 -7.85
C MET A 504 13.15 -14.84 -6.63
N TYR A 505 13.69 -13.64 -6.50
CA TYR A 505 13.47 -12.70 -5.40
C TYR A 505 12.66 -11.48 -5.84
N TRP A 506 11.85 -11.65 -6.89
CA TRP A 506 11.13 -10.57 -7.57
C TRP A 506 10.10 -9.83 -6.70
N THR A 507 9.78 -10.36 -5.52
CA THR A 507 8.90 -9.75 -4.51
C THR A 507 9.65 -9.18 -3.30
N GLY A 508 10.98 -9.38 -3.20
CA GLY A 508 11.85 -8.83 -2.16
C GLY A 508 12.44 -9.87 -1.20
N THR A 509 13.52 -9.50 -0.52
CA THR A 509 14.28 -10.34 0.41
C THR A 509 14.54 -9.64 1.74
N PRO A 510 15.03 -10.36 2.77
CA PRO A 510 15.47 -9.75 4.02
C PRO A 510 16.67 -8.79 3.87
N TYR A 511 17.28 -8.71 2.67
CA TYR A 511 18.45 -7.89 2.39
C TYR A 511 18.11 -6.49 1.83
N GLU A 512 16.82 -6.18 1.68
CA GLU A 512 16.36 -4.89 1.13
C GLU A 512 16.46 -3.74 2.13
N TYR A 513 16.68 -4.06 3.39
CA TYR A 513 16.78 -3.10 4.47
C TYR A 513 18.23 -2.63 4.69
N PHE A 514 18.37 -1.32 4.91
CA PHE A 514 19.59 -0.73 5.42
C PHE A 514 19.71 -0.96 6.93
N HIS A 515 20.84 -1.54 7.34
CA HIS A 515 21.18 -1.73 8.75
C HIS A 515 22.68 -1.95 8.95
N LYS A 516 23.11 -1.86 10.22
CA LYS A 516 24.52 -1.80 10.59
C LYS A 516 25.34 -3.03 10.20
N TYR A 517 24.92 -4.23 10.61
CA TYR A 517 25.74 -5.45 10.48
C TYR A 517 25.08 -6.56 9.69
N LYS A 518 25.88 -7.44 9.08
CA LYS A 518 25.39 -8.64 8.38
C LYS A 518 24.82 -9.67 9.35
N PRO A 519 23.78 -10.42 8.94
CA PRO A 519 23.32 -11.58 9.69
C PRO A 519 24.36 -12.72 9.62
N ILE A 520 24.48 -13.49 10.70
CA ILE A 520 25.16 -14.79 10.70
C ILE A 520 24.08 -15.86 10.59
N LEU A 521 24.17 -16.68 9.55
CA LEU A 521 23.26 -17.80 9.32
C LEU A 521 23.98 -19.13 9.56
N ASP A 522 23.24 -20.14 10.01
CA ASP A 522 23.74 -21.51 10.11
C ASP A 522 23.73 -22.24 8.75
N THR A 523 24.06 -23.52 8.74
CA THR A 523 24.10 -24.34 7.50
C THR A 523 22.74 -24.52 6.84
N ASN A 524 21.65 -24.27 7.57
CA ASN A 524 20.28 -24.37 7.09
C ASN A 524 19.71 -22.99 6.71
N GLY A 525 20.51 -21.92 6.77
CA GLY A 525 20.07 -20.56 6.48
C GLY A 525 19.34 -19.87 7.64
N LEU A 526 19.35 -20.45 8.84
CA LEU A 526 18.65 -19.90 10.01
C LEU A 526 19.52 -18.87 10.73
N PHE A 527 18.89 -17.79 11.20
CA PHE A 527 19.55 -16.71 11.91
C PHE A 527 20.11 -17.16 13.25
N VAL A 528 21.38 -16.84 13.49
CA VAL A 528 22.09 -17.09 14.75
C VAL A 528 22.24 -15.77 15.54
N ASN A 529 22.90 -14.78 14.95
CA ASN A 529 23.14 -13.46 15.54
C ASN A 529 23.62 -12.45 14.50
N TRP A 530 23.60 -11.16 14.86
CA TRP A 530 24.26 -10.13 14.06
C TRP A 530 25.79 -10.23 14.20
N SER A 531 26.48 -10.14 13.07
CA SER A 531 27.95 -10.13 13.03
C SER A 531 28.54 -8.78 13.47
N GLN A 532 29.86 -8.63 13.34
CA GLN A 532 30.54 -7.33 13.39
C GLN A 532 30.90 -6.80 11.99
N GLU A 533 30.61 -7.58 10.93
CA GLU A 533 30.85 -7.15 9.55
C GLU A 533 29.78 -6.13 9.14
N PRO A 534 30.16 -4.95 8.63
CA PRO A 534 29.19 -3.99 8.11
C PRO A 534 28.34 -4.60 6.99
N TRP A 535 27.04 -4.34 7.02
CA TRP A 535 26.13 -4.64 5.91
C TRP A 535 25.95 -3.38 5.04
N LYS A 536 25.05 -2.48 5.45
CA LYS A 536 24.73 -1.22 4.78
C LYS A 536 24.43 -0.15 5.85
N PRO A 537 25.45 0.24 6.65
CA PRO A 537 25.28 1.23 7.72
C PRO A 537 25.11 2.67 7.21
N GLU A 538 25.24 2.88 5.90
CA GLU A 538 25.16 4.17 5.23
C GLU A 538 24.60 4.02 3.82
N LEU A 539 23.97 5.09 3.33
CA LEU A 539 23.49 5.26 1.97
C LEU A 539 23.91 6.65 1.49
N THR A 540 24.85 6.70 0.55
CA THR A 540 25.49 7.92 0.06
C THR A 540 25.62 7.87 -1.47
N ALA A 541 26.06 8.97 -2.08
CA ALA A 541 26.39 9.01 -3.51
C ALA A 541 27.39 7.94 -3.99
N VAL A 542 28.22 7.40 -3.09
CA VAL A 542 29.33 6.49 -3.41
C VAL A 542 29.15 5.07 -2.88
N THR A 543 28.04 4.80 -2.18
CA THR A 543 27.70 3.44 -1.76
C THR A 543 27.21 2.61 -2.94
N LYS A 544 26.99 1.31 -2.70
CA LYS A 544 26.27 0.43 -3.63
C LYS A 544 25.06 -0.13 -2.87
N PRO A 545 23.82 0.25 -3.22
CA PRO A 545 23.45 1.19 -4.29
C PRO A 545 23.87 2.65 -3.97
N PRO A 546 24.02 3.51 -4.99
CA PRO A 546 24.26 4.94 -4.79
C PRO A 546 22.95 5.69 -4.51
N LEU A 547 23.00 6.70 -3.65
CA LEU A 547 21.92 7.65 -3.46
C LEU A 547 22.06 8.80 -4.46
N VAL A 548 21.34 8.69 -5.57
CA VAL A 548 21.33 9.65 -6.68
C VAL A 548 19.90 9.83 -7.17
N ASP A 549 19.66 10.94 -7.85
CA ASP A 549 18.42 11.16 -8.58
C ASP A 549 18.37 10.41 -9.92
N SER A 550 17.26 10.54 -10.65
CA SER A 550 17.06 9.91 -11.96
C SER A 550 18.06 10.34 -13.04
N PHE A 551 18.77 11.46 -12.85
CA PHE A 551 19.86 11.92 -13.72
C PHE A 551 21.23 11.41 -13.28
N ASN A 552 21.28 10.52 -12.28
CA ASN A 552 22.49 10.02 -11.66
C ASN A 552 23.32 11.15 -11.01
N VAL A 553 22.65 12.20 -10.56
CA VAL A 553 23.24 13.31 -9.80
C VAL A 553 23.00 13.08 -8.31
N PRO A 554 24.04 13.13 -7.47
CA PRO A 554 23.84 12.94 -6.04
C PRO A 554 23.13 14.14 -5.40
N GLY A 555 22.19 13.83 -4.51
CA GLY A 555 21.56 14.83 -3.65
C GLY A 555 22.55 15.41 -2.62
N LEU A 556 22.14 16.46 -1.91
CA LEU A 556 22.96 17.05 -0.84
C LEU A 556 23.08 16.11 0.38
N TYR A 557 22.01 15.38 0.69
CA TYR A 557 21.88 14.62 1.93
C TYR A 557 22.16 13.13 1.76
N HIS A 558 22.74 12.54 2.79
CA HIS A 558 23.13 11.14 2.92
C HIS A 558 22.55 10.56 4.21
N LEU A 559 22.35 9.24 4.23
CA LEU A 559 22.03 8.50 5.45
C LEU A 559 23.30 7.86 5.99
N LYS A 560 23.64 8.11 7.26
CA LYS A 560 24.79 7.49 7.93
C LYS A 560 24.43 6.98 9.32
N GLU A 561 25.35 6.23 9.91
CA GLU A 561 25.24 5.69 11.26
C GLU A 561 23.93 4.93 11.49
N ILE A 562 23.46 4.22 10.46
CA ILE A 562 22.23 3.42 10.55
C ILE A 562 22.44 2.31 11.58
N GLY A 563 21.51 2.21 12.52
CA GLY A 563 21.50 1.21 13.59
C GLY A 563 21.22 -0.22 13.11
N ASN A 564 21.17 -1.16 14.05
CA ASN A 564 20.68 -2.52 13.77
C ASN A 564 19.14 -2.55 13.77
N PRO A 565 18.52 -3.55 13.12
CA PRO A 565 17.07 -3.70 13.11
C PRO A 565 16.51 -3.80 14.53
N ALA A 566 15.52 -2.97 14.85
CA ALA A 566 14.84 -2.93 16.13
C ALA A 566 13.51 -2.17 16.00
N LYS A 567 12.62 -2.34 17.00
CA LYS A 567 11.41 -1.52 17.16
C LYS A 567 11.67 -0.03 16.98
N LYS A 568 12.78 0.46 17.53
CA LYS A 568 13.25 1.84 17.37
C LYS A 568 14.67 1.81 16.82
N MET A 569 14.85 2.34 15.62
CA MET A 569 16.14 2.51 14.98
C MET A 569 16.62 3.96 15.08
N SER A 570 17.92 4.14 14.85
CA SER A 570 18.52 5.45 14.67
C SER A 570 19.33 5.53 13.38
N PHE A 571 19.50 6.76 12.90
CA PHE A 571 20.31 7.12 11.74
C PHE A 571 20.66 8.61 11.84
N LYS A 572 21.58 9.08 10.99
CA LYS A 572 21.88 10.50 10.79
C LYS A 572 21.62 10.90 9.36
N VAL A 573 21.11 12.12 9.19
CA VAL A 573 21.10 12.79 7.89
C VAL A 573 22.26 13.76 7.85
N GLU A 574 23.23 13.49 6.98
CA GLU A 574 24.42 14.33 6.81
C GLU A 574 24.48 14.92 5.41
N SER A 575 25.10 16.09 5.25
CA SER A 575 25.26 16.74 3.95
C SER A 575 26.67 16.54 3.39
N GLY A 576 26.87 15.51 2.58
CA GLY A 576 28.13 15.31 1.84
C GLY A 576 29.41 15.52 2.66
N SER A 577 30.19 16.54 2.26
CA SER A 577 31.46 16.95 2.87
C SER A 577 31.35 18.15 3.81
N PHE A 578 30.13 18.59 4.15
CA PHE A 578 29.90 19.78 4.96
C PHE A 578 29.64 19.39 6.43
N ASP A 579 30.21 20.14 7.37
CA ASP A 579 30.01 19.91 8.81
C ASP A 579 28.71 20.55 9.34
N THR A 580 28.16 21.54 8.61
CA THR A 580 26.90 22.22 8.94
C THR A 580 26.18 22.64 7.66
N THR A 581 24.85 22.71 7.71
CA THR A 581 24.01 23.28 6.65
C THR A 581 23.05 24.29 7.22
N GLN A 582 22.80 25.36 6.46
CA GLN A 582 21.78 26.36 6.79
C GLN A 582 20.97 26.67 5.54
N ILE A 583 19.65 26.78 5.69
CA ILE A 583 18.77 27.27 4.63
C ILE A 583 18.57 28.76 4.83
N PHE A 584 18.65 29.50 3.73
CA PHE A 584 18.43 30.93 3.70
C PHE A 584 17.42 31.27 2.61
N ASP A 585 16.29 31.84 3.00
CA ASP A 585 15.26 32.33 2.08
C ASP A 585 15.63 33.75 1.63
N TYR A 586 15.90 33.91 0.34
CA TYR A 586 16.03 35.24 -0.28
C TYR A 586 14.66 35.66 -0.83
N ALA A 587 14.15 36.81 -0.42
CA ALA A 587 12.81 37.29 -0.79
C ALA A 587 12.70 37.72 -2.26
N THR A 588 12.77 36.77 -3.19
CA THR A 588 12.55 36.96 -4.62
C THR A 588 11.79 35.79 -5.23
N SER A 589 10.93 36.06 -6.20
CA SER A 589 10.12 35.05 -6.89
C SER A 589 10.85 34.33 -8.03
N SER A 590 12.03 34.81 -8.44
CA SER A 590 12.85 34.21 -9.50
C SER A 590 14.31 34.12 -9.03
N PHE A 591 14.75 32.92 -8.66
CA PHE A 591 16.09 32.68 -8.13
C PHE A 591 16.67 31.41 -8.74
N ILE A 592 17.75 31.54 -9.51
CA ILE A 592 18.55 30.40 -9.96
C ILE A 592 20.02 30.64 -9.64
N ILE A 593 20.77 29.58 -9.36
CA ILE A 593 22.20 29.69 -9.06
C ILE A 593 22.93 30.15 -10.33
N GLY A 594 23.76 31.17 -10.19
CA GLY A 594 24.63 31.65 -11.25
C GLY A 594 25.88 30.77 -11.39
N PRO A 595 26.61 30.87 -12.52
CA PRO A 595 27.87 30.15 -12.68
C PRO A 595 28.89 30.60 -11.63
N VAL A 596 29.77 29.70 -11.14
CA VAL A 596 30.86 30.08 -10.21
C VAL A 596 31.66 31.23 -10.80
N ILE A 597 31.83 32.29 -10.02
CA ILE A 597 32.63 33.46 -10.40
C ILE A 597 33.77 33.58 -9.42
N LYS A 598 34.98 33.66 -9.94
CA LYS A 598 36.14 34.01 -9.12
C LYS A 598 36.09 35.51 -8.83
N THR A 599 35.65 35.87 -7.63
CA THR A 599 35.61 37.26 -7.17
C THR A 599 36.75 37.52 -6.20
N GLY A 600 37.22 38.77 -6.12
CA GLY A 600 38.26 39.18 -5.16
C GLY A 600 37.72 39.70 -3.82
N PHE A 601 36.41 39.56 -3.58
CA PHE A 601 35.71 40.23 -2.47
C PHE A 601 35.59 39.34 -1.21
N ASN A 602 35.16 38.10 -1.38
CA ASN A 602 35.01 37.10 -0.32
C ASN A 602 35.10 35.68 -0.94
N GLU A 603 35.50 34.69 -0.17
CA GLU A 603 35.44 33.27 -0.54
C GLU A 603 33.99 32.74 -0.46
N ASP A 604 33.16 33.32 0.41
CA ASP A 604 31.76 32.95 0.63
C ASP A 604 30.80 33.72 -0.28
N ASN A 605 31.01 33.61 -1.59
CA ASN A 605 30.23 34.33 -2.60
C ASN A 605 29.41 33.39 -3.47
N ILE A 606 28.09 33.52 -3.40
CA ILE A 606 27.13 32.74 -4.18
C ILE A 606 26.57 33.65 -5.28
N PRO A 607 26.99 33.46 -6.55
CA PRO A 607 26.38 34.15 -7.66
C PRO A 607 24.97 33.63 -7.87
N VAL A 608 24.01 34.53 -8.03
CA VAL A 608 22.59 34.21 -8.22
C VAL A 608 22.04 35.03 -9.36
N LEU A 609 21.10 34.47 -10.11
CA LEU A 609 20.40 35.14 -11.19
C LEU A 609 18.96 35.41 -10.77
N ILE A 610 18.56 36.67 -10.80
CA ILE A 610 17.21 37.15 -10.50
C ILE A 610 16.76 37.99 -11.69
N ASP A 611 15.65 37.61 -12.32
CA ASP A 611 15.14 38.27 -13.55
C ASP A 611 16.20 38.48 -14.65
N ASN A 612 17.01 37.45 -14.91
CA ASN A 612 18.16 37.48 -15.85
C ASN A 612 19.30 38.45 -15.48
N LYS A 613 19.31 38.98 -14.26
CA LYS A 613 20.39 39.84 -13.73
C LYS A 613 21.18 39.08 -12.69
N MET A 614 22.49 39.27 -12.69
CA MET A 614 23.36 38.60 -11.74
C MET A 614 23.53 39.43 -10.48
N PHE A 615 23.45 38.77 -9.34
CA PHE A 615 23.72 39.30 -8.02
C PHE A 615 24.75 38.41 -7.35
N LEU A 616 25.46 38.94 -6.35
CA LEU A 616 26.41 38.17 -5.55
C LEU A 616 25.94 38.19 -4.11
N LEU A 617 25.38 37.07 -3.64
CA LEU A 617 25.10 36.92 -2.22
C LEU A 617 26.40 36.62 -1.50
N SER A 618 26.72 37.45 -0.52
CA SER A 618 27.91 37.32 0.30
C SER A 618 27.50 37.18 1.75
N TYR A 619 28.19 36.31 2.48
CA TYR A 619 28.03 36.24 3.93
C TYR A 619 28.79 37.40 4.58
N TRP A 620 28.08 38.35 5.18
CA TRP A 620 28.66 39.52 5.82
C TRP A 620 27.80 39.97 7.01
N ASP A 621 28.44 40.26 8.15
CA ASP A 621 27.79 40.70 9.40
C ASP A 621 26.73 39.70 9.92
N ASN A 622 27.06 38.41 9.84
CA ASN A 622 26.19 37.26 10.19
C ASN A 622 24.92 37.11 9.35
N GLU A 623 24.78 37.84 8.24
CA GLU A 623 23.65 37.72 7.32
C GLU A 623 24.13 37.50 5.87
N TRP A 624 23.35 36.74 5.10
CA TRP A 624 23.55 36.65 3.65
C TRP A 624 22.88 37.86 3.01
N GLN A 625 23.65 38.68 2.31
CA GLN A 625 23.16 39.89 1.68
C GLN A 625 23.84 40.13 0.34
N ASP A 626 23.13 40.80 -0.56
CA ASP A 626 23.74 41.34 -1.77
C ASP A 626 24.57 42.58 -1.40
N ILE A 627 25.89 42.43 -1.43
CA ILE A 627 26.82 43.52 -1.09
C ILE A 627 27.35 44.26 -2.33
N ILE A 628 27.02 43.79 -3.54
CA ILE A 628 27.62 44.30 -4.79
C ILE A 628 26.59 44.98 -5.69
N GLY A 629 25.32 44.58 -5.63
CA GLY A 629 24.26 45.07 -6.52
C GLY A 629 24.24 44.34 -7.86
N GLU A 630 23.40 44.83 -8.76
CA GLU A 630 23.19 44.26 -10.10
C GLU A 630 24.46 44.26 -10.96
N PHE A 631 24.82 43.09 -11.46
CA PHE A 631 25.86 42.89 -12.47
C PHE A 631 25.22 42.46 -13.80
N VAL A 632 25.40 43.28 -14.85
CA VAL A 632 24.84 43.01 -16.18
C VAL A 632 25.85 42.26 -17.04
N THR A 633 25.59 40.98 -17.29
CA THR A 633 26.42 40.15 -18.17
C THR A 633 25.59 38.98 -18.70
N ASN A 634 25.77 38.66 -19.98
CA ASN A 634 25.06 37.57 -20.64
C ASN A 634 25.66 36.22 -20.23
N PHE A 635 24.87 35.38 -19.56
CA PHE A 635 25.24 34.01 -19.24
C PHE A 635 24.25 33.00 -19.81
N PRO A 636 24.71 31.79 -20.19
CA PRO A 636 23.82 30.66 -20.40
C PRO A 636 23.23 30.22 -19.04
N ARG A 637 21.93 29.87 -19.03
CA ARG A 637 21.28 29.28 -17.86
C ARG A 637 21.90 27.91 -17.58
N SER A 638 22.18 27.61 -16.32
CA SER A 638 22.57 26.28 -15.87
C SER A 638 21.62 25.88 -14.74
N ASP A 639 20.99 24.72 -14.90
CA ASP A 639 19.98 24.21 -13.96
C ASP A 639 20.61 23.34 -12.85
N PHE A 640 21.94 23.29 -12.73
CA PHE A 640 22.63 22.39 -11.81
C PHE A 640 23.16 23.14 -10.57
N PRO A 641 22.98 22.59 -9.35
CA PRO A 641 23.79 23.01 -8.22
C PRO A 641 25.26 22.65 -8.49
N LEU A 642 26.15 23.63 -8.37
CA LEU A 642 27.59 23.46 -8.52
C LEU A 642 28.15 22.64 -7.35
N GLN A 643 28.28 21.32 -7.53
CA GLN A 643 28.90 20.42 -6.54
C GLN A 643 30.41 20.18 -6.78
N LYS A 644 31.11 21.05 -7.50
CA LYS A 644 32.56 20.89 -7.71
C LYS A 644 33.35 22.00 -7.02
N VAL A 645 33.90 21.68 -5.85
CA VAL A 645 35.03 22.42 -5.29
C VAL A 645 36.28 22.02 -6.09
N ASP A 646 36.93 23.02 -6.67
CA ASP A 646 38.28 22.88 -7.23
C ASP A 646 39.26 22.72 -6.07
N LEU A 647 39.69 21.48 -5.79
CA LEU A 647 40.79 21.19 -4.86
C LEU A 647 42.13 21.46 -5.56
N ASN A 648 42.34 22.69 -6.04
CA ASN A 648 43.67 23.15 -6.42
C ASN A 648 44.34 23.74 -5.18
N THR A 649 44.95 22.87 -4.37
CA THR A 649 46.11 23.23 -3.54
C THR A 649 47.39 23.16 -4.34
#